data_AF-A0AAQ3K6V3-F1
#
_entry.id   AF-A0AAQ3K6V3-F1
#
_cell.length_a   1.000
_cell.length_b   1.000
_cell.length_c   1.000
_cell.angle_alpha   90.00
_cell.angle_beta   90.00
_cell.angle_gamma   90.00
#
_symmetry.space_group_name_H-M   'P 1'
#
loop_
_entity.id
_entity.type
_entity.pdbx_description
1 polymer ?
#
loop_
_entity_poly.entity_id
_entity_poly.type
_entity_poly.pdbx_seq_one_letter_code
_entity_poly.pdbx_strand_id
1 'polypeptide(L)'
;MVSNAEETMTEIKRDGRRVGLVLSTDVHIGPHVCLYVNKSNGRATVLTTDQGGRSFICGCETEAKPTLQCITAAPASESSSSGVSDAMSAPAAEAAAVTALRSVLTRVQQAAGRSGRSSEQVRVVAVSKTKPVSVIRQVYDAGHRCFGENYVQEILEKAPQLPADIEWHFIGNLQSNKVKSLLAGVPNLDMVESVDDEKIANNLDRMVANLGRKPLKILVQVNTSGEESKFGVNPSDCVQLVKHVKVGCPNLIFSGLMTIGMLDYSSTPENFKTLSSCRAEVCKELGIPEDQCELSMGMSADFEQAKRQPYHEPLHRYLYAHPGGARTLNPTLAAMTSSAFGLVLPTPFLFPRDHRPSSLPIQLHLNGRARSCPPAVSTWKCCSAPEEKSASTQQRRQKPPPRRSTSKKSEPDIDPVGFLFKSGISHRAFAQFLRERYKALKDRRFELYSRFIDLKESASGYEILGMHRHRQHRVDYMEWAPGARYCSLVGDFNGWSPVENSAREGHLGHDDFGYWFIILEDKLKEGEEPDEYFFQEYNYIDEYDKGDNIDVEDLIRRVNDDYWEPGEVWSRKSRLEMVAKLYEQMFGPNSPQTEEELGEIPDAETRYKQWKEASKIDHSNNMPCYDVIDDGKEFDIFNVISDPVSAEKFKSKKPPLAYWIEMRKGRKAWLKRYMPAIPHGCRYRVYFNTPEGALERVPAWATYVLSEADGKEAYAVHWEPSPEDIYKWRYKRPNTPKTLRIYECHVGISGSEPKITSFNEFTSKVLPHVKSAGYNVIQLFGVVEHKDYSSVGYKVTNFFAVSSRFGTPDDFKKLVDEAHGLGILVFLDVVHSYASADESVGLSLFDGSNDCYFHTGKRGHHKYWGTRMFKYGDVDVLHFLLSNLNWWVAEYQVDGFQFHSLPSMMYTHNGFATFTGDMEEYCNQYVDKDALVYLTLANDMLHELYPEIVTIAEDPTFYPGLCEPTTQGGLGFDYWVNSSVSEMWLWLLENVPDKDWSMNKIMSVLLSNQQNGRNMLLYAENHNQSISGGRSFAEILFSKTDEHIVESDNVQFRASSLHKMIKLLTFTMSGSAYLNFMGNEFGHPNRVEFPVPRNKFSFTLANRHWDLLMDKVHRQIFDFDKDMVRLDENEKVLSSGPPNVHHINDTSMVISYNRGPLLFLFNFHPTISYEAYCVGVEEAGEYQLVLNTDEISYGGLGLLRRDQYLQKTSTKRTDGFRNSLEVALPRRSAQVYKLTRILTM
;
A
#
# COMPACT_ATOMS: atom_id res chain seq x y z
N MET A 1 14.15 33.48 19.90
CA MET A 1 14.12 34.97 19.83
C MET A 1 15.21 35.43 18.87
N VAL A 2 15.23 36.71 18.49
CA VAL A 2 16.13 37.27 17.44
C VAL A 2 17.25 38.10 18.05
N SER A 3 18.50 37.94 17.59
CA SER A 3 19.55 38.97 17.70
C SER A 3 20.74 38.74 16.75
N ASN A 4 20.83 39.60 15.75
CA ASN A 4 21.98 40.15 14.99
C ASN A 4 23.41 39.55 15.12
N ALA A 5 24.08 39.47 13.96
CA ALA A 5 25.49 39.80 13.78
C ALA A 5 25.66 40.58 12.44
N GLU A 6 26.59 41.54 12.35
CA GLU A 6 26.79 42.40 11.18
C GLU A 6 28.03 42.01 10.37
N GLU A 7 28.00 42.16 9.03
CA GLU A 7 29.16 41.91 8.16
C GLU A 7 30.02 43.18 7.96
N THR A 8 31.30 43.13 8.37
CA THR A 8 32.26 44.20 8.06
C THR A 8 33.00 43.95 6.74
N MET A 9 32.69 44.74 5.70
CA MET A 9 33.49 44.78 4.47
C MET A 9 34.85 45.48 4.67
N THR A 10 35.87 45.02 3.96
CA THR A 10 37.18 45.70 3.83
C THR A 10 37.54 45.85 2.35
N GLU A 11 37.64 47.08 1.84
CA GLU A 11 38.09 47.33 0.45
C GLU A 11 39.62 47.23 0.32
N ILE A 12 40.11 46.54 -0.71
CA ILE A 12 41.47 46.72 -1.25
C ILE A 12 41.36 47.08 -2.73
N LYS A 13 41.90 48.25 -3.12
CA LYS A 13 41.81 48.77 -4.49
C LYS A 13 43.08 48.46 -5.29
N ARG A 14 42.91 47.86 -6.47
CA ARG A 14 43.85 47.97 -7.58
C ARG A 14 43.09 47.98 -8.91
N ASP A 15 43.47 48.91 -9.78
CA ASP A 15 43.16 48.97 -11.22
C ASP A 15 41.68 48.82 -11.66
N GLY A 16 40.83 49.64 -11.06
CA GLY A 16 39.79 50.36 -11.82
C GLY A 16 38.50 49.62 -12.21
N ARG A 17 38.26 48.40 -11.72
CA ARG A 17 36.97 47.70 -11.90
C ARG A 17 36.36 47.31 -10.56
N ARG A 18 35.07 47.63 -10.35
CA ARG A 18 34.29 47.07 -9.24
C ARG A 18 33.96 45.61 -9.54
N VAL A 19 34.33 44.71 -8.65
CA VAL A 19 33.83 43.33 -8.61
C VAL A 19 33.34 43.08 -7.19
N GLY A 20 32.04 42.82 -7.04
CA GLY A 20 31.49 42.38 -5.75
C GLY A 20 31.82 40.91 -5.55
N LEU A 21 32.49 40.57 -4.45
CA LEU A 21 32.73 39.19 -4.07
C LEU A 21 31.54 38.70 -3.22
N VAL A 22 30.83 37.68 -3.70
CA VAL A 22 29.82 36.97 -2.90
C VAL A 22 30.42 35.64 -2.47
N LEU A 23 30.59 35.44 -1.17
CA LEU A 23 30.95 34.14 -0.61
C LEU A 23 29.73 33.20 -0.72
N SER A 24 29.94 31.98 -1.24
CA SER A 24 28.88 30.97 -1.27
C SER A 24 29.44 29.57 -1.04
N THR A 25 29.14 29.01 0.13
CA THR A 25 29.07 27.55 0.44
C THR A 25 30.27 26.70 0.01
N ASP A 26 31.14 26.38 0.97
CA ASP A 26 32.06 25.25 0.85
C ASP A 26 31.30 23.93 0.68
N VAL A 27 31.88 23.00 -0.10
CA VAL A 27 31.39 21.63 -0.23
C VAL A 27 32.41 20.71 0.44
N HIS A 28 32.09 20.22 1.63
CA HIS A 28 32.93 19.25 2.34
C HIS A 28 32.93 17.89 1.63
N ILE A 29 34.12 17.37 1.34
CA ILE A 29 34.34 16.02 0.80
C ILE A 29 35.38 15.32 1.68
N GLY A 30 34.94 14.93 2.89
CA GLY A 30 35.79 14.30 3.91
C GLY A 30 36.67 15.28 4.71
N PRO A 31 37.45 14.79 5.70
CA PRO A 31 38.00 15.64 6.76
C PRO A 31 39.13 16.61 6.37
N HIS A 32 39.81 16.42 5.22
CA HIS A 32 41.07 17.12 4.91
C HIS A 32 41.18 17.68 3.47
N VAL A 33 40.06 17.71 2.72
CA VAL A 33 40.03 18.19 1.33
C VAL A 33 38.85 19.15 1.11
N CYS A 34 39.15 20.34 0.58
CA CYS A 34 38.16 21.32 0.14
C CYS A 34 38.33 21.62 -1.36
N LEU A 35 37.21 21.77 -2.07
CA LEU A 35 37.19 21.87 -3.53
C LEU A 35 36.52 23.18 -3.95
N TYR A 36 37.33 24.17 -4.36
CA TYR A 36 36.86 25.52 -4.64
C TYR A 36 36.66 25.73 -6.15
N VAL A 37 35.49 26.22 -6.58
CA VAL A 37 35.14 26.35 -8.00
C VAL A 37 34.84 27.80 -8.35
N ASN A 38 35.66 28.41 -9.21
CA ASN A 38 35.44 29.80 -9.62
C ASN A 38 34.39 29.90 -10.73
N LYS A 39 33.20 30.41 -10.38
CA LYS A 39 32.06 30.57 -11.29
C LYS A 39 32.31 31.49 -12.50
N SER A 40 33.35 32.35 -12.48
CA SER A 40 33.63 33.25 -13.62
C SER A 40 34.47 32.62 -14.74
N ASN A 41 35.08 31.45 -14.52
CA ASN A 41 35.91 30.78 -15.53
C ASN A 41 35.86 29.24 -15.51
N GLY A 42 35.10 28.63 -14.59
CA GLY A 42 34.89 27.18 -14.53
C GLY A 42 36.10 26.36 -14.07
N ARG A 43 37.23 26.98 -13.71
CA ARG A 43 38.36 26.25 -13.11
C ARG A 43 38.02 25.87 -11.65
N ALA A 44 38.13 24.59 -11.36
CA ALA A 44 38.16 24.06 -10.00
C ALA A 44 39.59 24.05 -9.47
N THR A 45 39.77 24.25 -8.17
CA THR A 45 41.07 24.17 -7.48
C THR A 45 40.88 23.34 -6.23
N VAL A 46 41.70 22.29 -6.11
CA VAL A 46 41.71 21.40 -4.94
C VAL A 46 42.69 21.99 -3.92
N LEU A 47 42.23 22.16 -2.68
CA LEU A 47 43.07 22.53 -1.54
C LEU A 47 43.12 21.35 -0.57
N THR A 48 44.32 20.88 -0.30
CA THR A 48 44.62 19.91 0.76
C THR A 48 45.25 20.61 1.95
N THR A 49 45.03 20.05 3.14
CA THR A 49 45.63 20.52 4.39
C THR A 49 46.27 19.34 5.12
N ASP A 50 47.41 19.58 5.76
CA ASP A 50 47.99 18.65 6.73
C ASP A 50 47.52 18.95 8.15
N GLN A 51 47.83 18.06 9.09
CA GLN A 51 47.51 18.24 10.52
C GLN A 51 48.34 19.35 11.20
N GLY A 52 49.20 20.06 10.46
CA GLY A 52 49.94 21.25 10.90
C GLY A 52 49.33 22.58 10.44
N GLY A 53 48.21 22.55 9.70
CA GLY A 53 47.45 23.75 9.35
C GLY A 53 48.08 24.63 8.27
N ARG A 54 48.81 24.04 7.32
CA ARG A 54 49.31 24.76 6.12
C ARG A 54 48.67 24.21 4.84
N SER A 55 48.29 25.13 3.95
CA SER A 55 47.66 24.83 2.66
C SER A 55 48.65 25.00 1.51
N PHE A 56 48.58 24.11 0.52
CA PHE A 56 49.42 24.17 -0.70
C PHE A 56 48.54 24.09 -1.96
N ILE A 57 49.04 24.64 -3.07
CA ILE A 57 48.37 24.62 -4.37
C ILE A 57 49.15 23.67 -5.30
N CYS A 58 48.48 22.63 -5.81
CA CYS A 58 49.05 21.74 -6.82
C CYS A 58 48.75 22.29 -8.22
N GLY A 59 49.78 22.71 -8.95
CA GLY A 59 49.65 23.28 -10.30
C GLY A 59 50.07 22.31 -11.40
N CYS A 60 49.29 22.24 -12.48
CA CYS A 60 49.68 21.60 -13.73
C CYS A 60 48.99 22.32 -14.89
N GLU A 61 49.76 22.92 -15.80
CA GLU A 61 49.24 23.66 -16.96
C GLU A 61 49.99 23.27 -18.24
N THR A 62 49.26 23.19 -19.35
CA THR A 62 49.79 23.24 -20.72
C THR A 62 48.83 24.03 -21.61
N GLU A 63 49.39 24.92 -22.43
CA GLU A 63 48.64 25.91 -23.24
C GLU A 63 48.46 25.48 -24.71
N ALA A 64 47.83 26.32 -25.54
CA ALA A 64 47.55 26.00 -26.95
C ALA A 64 47.64 27.20 -27.93
N LYS A 65 48.35 26.97 -29.05
CA LYS A 65 48.40 27.77 -30.31
C LYS A 65 49.09 29.15 -30.24
N PRO A 66 49.42 29.83 -31.37
CA PRO A 66 49.45 29.43 -32.80
C PRO A 66 50.80 29.73 -33.53
N THR A 67 50.91 29.51 -34.85
CA THR A 67 51.26 30.51 -35.94
C THR A 67 51.59 29.80 -37.29
N LEU A 68 51.82 30.54 -38.39
CA LEU A 68 51.66 30.18 -39.82
C LEU A 68 52.95 29.81 -40.60
N GLN A 69 52.77 28.98 -41.66
CA GLN A 69 53.41 28.99 -43.02
C GLN A 69 54.97 28.89 -43.13
N CYS A 70 55.60 28.43 -44.23
CA CYS A 70 55.19 28.29 -45.64
C CYS A 70 56.08 27.26 -46.41
N ILE A 71 55.74 26.95 -47.68
CA ILE A 71 56.63 26.38 -48.75
C ILE A 71 57.11 24.90 -48.54
N THR A 72 57.16 23.95 -49.50
CA THR A 72 56.56 23.64 -50.83
C THR A 72 56.52 22.07 -50.95
N ALA A 73 56.30 21.29 -52.03
CA ALA A 73 56.22 21.49 -53.50
C ALA A 73 55.26 20.47 -54.21
N ALA A 74 55.75 19.71 -55.20
CA ALA A 74 55.03 18.86 -56.16
C ALA A 74 56.00 17.77 -56.74
N PRO A 75 55.63 16.79 -57.62
CA PRO A 75 54.42 16.74 -58.47
C PRO A 75 53.72 15.38 -58.73
N ALA A 76 52.54 15.48 -59.39
CA ALA A 76 51.85 14.49 -60.26
C ALA A 76 51.25 13.21 -59.61
N SER A 77 50.05 12.73 -60.00
CA SER A 77 49.06 13.22 -61.00
C SER A 77 47.63 12.73 -60.68
N GLU A 78 46.63 13.58 -60.98
CA GLU A 78 45.29 13.31 -61.58
C GLU A 78 44.50 12.01 -61.22
N SER A 79 43.18 12.01 -60.99
CA SER A 79 42.11 13.04 -60.96
C SER A 79 40.84 12.41 -60.29
N SER A 80 39.63 12.98 -60.18
CA SER A 80 39.04 14.23 -60.71
C SER A 80 38.05 14.91 -59.73
N SER A 81 36.75 14.57 -59.74
CA SER A 81 35.68 15.39 -59.13
C SER A 81 34.35 14.69 -58.81
N SER A 82 33.79 14.95 -57.63
CA SER A 82 32.41 15.46 -57.42
C SER A 82 32.11 15.52 -55.92
N GLY A 83 31.16 16.36 -55.50
CA GLY A 83 30.87 16.61 -54.08
C GLY A 83 29.39 16.49 -53.74
N VAL A 84 29.12 16.09 -52.50
CA VAL A 84 27.82 16.20 -51.83
C VAL A 84 28.10 16.74 -50.42
N SER A 85 27.20 17.55 -49.89
CA SER A 85 27.24 18.09 -48.54
C SER A 85 26.94 17.03 -47.49
N ASP A 86 27.51 17.18 -46.28
CA ASP A 86 26.67 17.02 -45.09
C ASP A 86 27.18 17.83 -43.88
N ALA A 87 26.29 18.09 -42.92
CA ALA A 87 26.56 18.96 -41.77
C ALA A 87 26.97 18.16 -40.51
N MET A 88 28.01 18.60 -39.81
CA MET A 88 28.36 18.03 -38.50
C MET A 88 27.49 18.62 -37.38
N SER A 89 26.79 17.76 -36.66
CA SER A 89 26.04 18.07 -35.45
C SER A 89 26.82 17.72 -34.17
N ALA A 90 26.40 18.27 -33.04
CA ALA A 90 27.01 18.04 -31.73
C ALA A 90 26.73 16.61 -31.18
N PRO A 91 27.58 16.04 -30.32
CA PRO A 91 27.41 14.68 -29.82
C PRO A 91 26.12 14.52 -28.99
N ALA A 92 25.32 13.51 -29.35
CA ALA A 92 24.07 13.20 -28.68
C ALA A 92 24.29 12.52 -27.31
N ALA A 93 23.29 12.66 -26.42
CA ALA A 93 23.28 11.96 -25.13
C ALA A 93 23.18 10.44 -25.32
N GLU A 94 23.94 9.68 -24.55
CA GLU A 94 24.04 8.23 -24.70
C GLU A 94 22.77 7.51 -24.21
N ALA A 95 22.17 6.69 -25.08
CA ALA A 95 20.93 5.98 -24.78
C ALA A 95 21.15 4.93 -23.69
N ALA A 96 20.41 4.99 -22.58
CA ALA A 96 20.76 4.26 -21.36
C ALA A 96 20.65 2.72 -21.43
N ALA A 97 20.20 2.13 -22.55
CA ALA A 97 20.39 0.70 -22.82
C ALA A 97 21.88 0.36 -23.03
N VAL A 98 22.64 1.26 -23.66
CA VAL A 98 24.10 1.19 -23.77
C VAL A 98 24.77 1.31 -22.40
N THR A 99 24.29 2.22 -21.55
CA THR A 99 24.76 2.38 -20.17
C THR A 99 24.55 1.10 -19.36
N ALA A 100 23.39 0.46 -19.48
CA ALA A 100 23.09 -0.80 -18.80
C ALA A 100 23.92 -1.98 -19.34
N LEU A 101 24.18 -2.05 -20.66
CA LEU A 101 25.14 -3.01 -21.23
C LEU A 101 26.53 -2.83 -20.62
N ARG A 102 27.09 -1.61 -20.68
CA ARG A 102 28.43 -1.32 -20.14
C ARG A 102 28.53 -1.62 -18.65
N SER A 103 27.51 -1.25 -17.87
CA SER A 103 27.46 -1.52 -16.42
C SER A 103 27.74 -2.99 -16.09
N VAL A 104 27.17 -3.93 -16.85
CA VAL A 104 27.39 -5.35 -16.57
C VAL A 104 28.56 -5.95 -17.34
N LEU A 105 29.00 -5.40 -18.48
CA LEU A 105 30.33 -5.72 -19.01
C LEU A 105 31.42 -5.42 -17.95
N THR A 106 31.31 -4.30 -17.23
CA THR A 106 32.19 -3.98 -16.09
C THR A 106 32.01 -4.95 -14.91
N ARG A 107 30.78 -5.30 -14.51
CA ARG A 107 30.57 -6.28 -13.42
C ARG A 107 31.07 -7.69 -13.80
N VAL A 108 30.92 -8.12 -15.06
CA VAL A 108 31.49 -9.37 -15.60
C VAL A 108 33.01 -9.33 -15.56
N GLN A 109 33.63 -8.22 -15.96
CA GLN A 109 35.08 -8.04 -15.86
C GLN A 109 35.58 -8.11 -14.41
N GLN A 110 34.86 -7.50 -13.47
CA GLN A 110 35.15 -7.60 -12.04
C GLN A 110 34.97 -9.02 -11.49
N ALA A 111 33.93 -9.74 -11.92
CA ALA A 111 33.68 -11.13 -11.52
C ALA A 111 34.76 -12.08 -12.07
N ALA A 112 35.13 -11.94 -13.35
CA ALA A 112 36.21 -12.72 -13.97
C ALA A 112 37.56 -12.48 -13.27
N GLY A 113 37.92 -11.21 -13.02
CA GLY A 113 39.14 -10.84 -12.32
C GLY A 113 39.19 -11.37 -10.88
N ARG A 114 38.08 -11.29 -10.13
CA ARG A 114 37.95 -11.91 -8.78
C ARG A 114 38.12 -13.43 -8.78
N SER A 115 37.87 -14.09 -9.92
CA SER A 115 37.99 -15.54 -10.11
C SER A 115 39.27 -15.97 -10.84
N GLY A 116 40.22 -15.05 -11.08
CA GLY A 116 41.49 -15.35 -11.75
C GLY A 116 41.38 -15.67 -13.25
N ARG A 117 40.34 -15.18 -13.93
CA ARG A 117 40.04 -15.48 -15.35
C ARG A 117 40.05 -14.21 -16.21
N SER A 118 40.28 -14.35 -17.52
CA SER A 118 40.04 -13.23 -18.45
C SER A 118 38.53 -13.01 -18.64
N SER A 119 38.12 -11.75 -18.75
CA SER A 119 36.75 -11.38 -19.13
C SER A 119 36.37 -11.84 -20.55
N GLU A 120 37.36 -12.14 -21.40
CA GLU A 120 37.17 -12.65 -22.76
C GLU A 120 36.60 -14.08 -22.78
N GLN A 121 36.67 -14.81 -21.65
CA GLN A 121 36.13 -16.17 -21.48
C GLN A 121 34.63 -16.18 -21.12
N VAL A 122 33.94 -15.04 -21.19
CA VAL A 122 32.52 -14.88 -20.87
C VAL A 122 31.78 -14.22 -22.03
N ARG A 123 30.98 -14.99 -22.79
CA ARG A 123 30.03 -14.41 -23.76
C ARG A 123 28.84 -13.83 -22.99
N VAL A 124 28.59 -12.54 -23.17
CA VAL A 124 27.35 -11.90 -22.74
C VAL A 124 26.36 -11.95 -23.90
N VAL A 125 25.17 -12.48 -23.67
CA VAL A 125 24.06 -12.51 -24.64
C VAL A 125 22.99 -11.51 -24.19
N ALA A 126 22.73 -10.48 -25.00
CA ALA A 126 21.75 -9.44 -24.69
C ALA A 126 20.33 -9.89 -25.07
N VAL A 127 19.40 -9.93 -24.12
CA VAL A 127 18.06 -10.48 -24.33
C VAL A 127 17.15 -9.44 -25.01
N SER A 128 16.62 -9.79 -26.19
CA SER A 128 15.82 -8.89 -27.04
C SER A 128 14.31 -8.96 -26.80
N LYS A 129 13.81 -9.96 -26.05
CA LYS A 129 12.36 -10.20 -25.87
C LYS A 129 11.65 -8.96 -25.34
N THR A 130 10.47 -8.63 -25.87
CA THR A 130 9.70 -7.41 -25.55
C THR A 130 10.44 -6.08 -25.79
N LYS A 131 11.62 -6.07 -26.43
CA LYS A 131 12.35 -4.84 -26.81
C LYS A 131 12.13 -4.53 -28.30
N PRO A 132 11.87 -3.26 -28.66
CA PRO A 132 11.72 -2.87 -30.06
C PRO A 132 13.07 -2.86 -30.77
N VAL A 133 13.02 -2.99 -32.11
CA VAL A 133 14.19 -2.97 -33.01
C VAL A 133 15.12 -1.78 -32.75
N SER A 134 14.56 -0.59 -32.44
CA SER A 134 15.33 0.62 -32.14
C SER A 134 16.25 0.50 -30.92
N VAL A 135 15.83 -0.21 -29.86
CA VAL A 135 16.66 -0.44 -28.66
C VAL A 135 17.74 -1.48 -28.94
N ILE A 136 17.41 -2.54 -29.67
CA ILE A 136 18.38 -3.57 -30.09
C ILE A 136 19.45 -2.93 -30.98
N ARG A 137 19.03 -2.02 -31.89
CA ARG A 137 19.92 -1.26 -32.76
C ARG A 137 20.89 -0.36 -31.99
N GLN A 138 20.43 0.38 -30.96
CA GLN A 138 21.30 1.17 -30.08
C GLN A 138 22.38 0.31 -29.39
N VAL A 139 22.01 -0.89 -28.92
CA VAL A 139 22.94 -1.83 -28.27
C VAL A 139 23.94 -2.44 -29.28
N TYR A 140 23.50 -2.68 -30.51
CA TYR A 140 24.36 -3.10 -31.63
C TYR A 140 25.34 -2.00 -32.06
N ASP A 141 24.89 -0.75 -32.19
CA ASP A 141 25.72 0.39 -32.61
C ASP A 141 26.76 0.76 -31.54
N ALA A 142 26.50 0.40 -30.28
CA ALA A 142 27.49 0.42 -29.20
C ALA A 142 28.52 -0.74 -29.23
N GLY A 143 28.52 -1.56 -30.28
CA GLY A 143 29.51 -2.61 -30.54
C GLY A 143 29.09 -4.03 -30.13
N HIS A 144 27.89 -4.26 -29.60
CA HIS A 144 27.45 -5.60 -29.22
C HIS A 144 26.97 -6.42 -30.42
N ARG A 145 27.07 -7.76 -30.35
CA ARG A 145 26.72 -8.67 -31.47
C ARG A 145 25.88 -9.89 -31.10
N CYS A 146 26.02 -10.44 -29.90
CA CYS A 146 25.33 -11.67 -29.50
C CYS A 146 23.95 -11.36 -28.86
N PHE A 147 22.85 -11.60 -29.57
CA PHE A 147 21.50 -11.26 -29.07
C PHE A 147 20.62 -12.52 -28.91
N GLY A 148 19.92 -12.60 -27.78
CA GLY A 148 19.11 -13.76 -27.39
C GLY A 148 17.60 -13.48 -27.42
N GLU A 149 16.84 -14.29 -28.15
CA GLU A 149 15.38 -14.16 -28.24
C GLU A 149 14.64 -15.42 -27.78
N ASN A 150 13.51 -15.24 -27.09
CA ASN A 150 12.71 -16.31 -26.49
C ASN A 150 11.54 -16.75 -27.36
N TYR A 151 11.05 -15.89 -28.26
CA TYR A 151 9.85 -16.17 -29.05
C TYR A 151 10.18 -16.22 -30.55
N VAL A 152 9.81 -17.32 -31.22
CA VAL A 152 10.07 -17.52 -32.66
C VAL A 152 9.39 -16.42 -33.50
N GLN A 153 8.25 -15.91 -33.05
CA GLN A 153 7.56 -14.78 -33.67
C GLN A 153 8.39 -13.49 -33.59
N GLU A 154 8.87 -13.12 -32.40
CA GLU A 154 9.65 -11.89 -32.20
C GLU A 154 10.98 -11.92 -32.96
N ILE A 155 11.70 -13.05 -33.00
CA ILE A 155 12.97 -13.13 -33.75
C ILE A 155 12.75 -13.05 -35.27
N LEU A 156 11.67 -13.63 -35.79
CA LEU A 156 11.30 -13.55 -37.22
C LEU A 156 10.88 -12.15 -37.65
N GLU A 157 10.31 -11.36 -36.73
CA GLU A 157 9.98 -9.95 -36.97
C GLU A 157 11.24 -9.06 -36.90
N LYS A 158 12.09 -9.27 -35.89
CA LYS A 158 13.23 -8.38 -35.58
C LYS A 158 14.46 -8.63 -36.46
N ALA A 159 14.84 -9.88 -36.71
CA ALA A 159 16.09 -10.20 -37.37
C ALA A 159 16.21 -9.62 -38.80
N PRO A 160 15.17 -9.61 -39.65
CA PRO A 160 15.23 -8.99 -40.98
C PRO A 160 15.35 -7.45 -40.95
N GLN A 161 15.04 -6.81 -39.82
CA GLN A 161 15.12 -5.35 -39.64
C GLN A 161 16.46 -4.89 -39.05
N LEU A 162 17.39 -5.83 -38.79
CA LEU A 162 18.64 -5.58 -38.08
C LEU A 162 19.85 -6.07 -38.90
N PRO A 163 21.08 -5.62 -38.55
CA PRO A 163 22.29 -5.98 -39.29
C PRO A 163 22.57 -7.49 -39.31
N ALA A 164 23.05 -7.97 -40.47
CA ALA A 164 23.29 -9.39 -40.73
C ALA A 164 24.53 -9.96 -39.99
N ASP A 165 25.36 -9.11 -39.39
CA ASP A 165 26.49 -9.47 -38.52
C ASP A 165 26.09 -9.63 -37.04
N ILE A 166 24.81 -9.48 -36.68
CA ILE A 166 24.29 -9.96 -35.39
C ILE A 166 24.38 -11.49 -35.34
N GLU A 167 24.90 -12.01 -34.23
CA GLU A 167 24.85 -13.43 -33.87
C GLU A 167 23.58 -13.67 -33.07
N TRP A 168 22.56 -14.26 -33.70
CA TRP A 168 21.31 -14.57 -33.02
C TRP A 168 21.37 -15.92 -32.28
N HIS A 169 20.99 -15.88 -31.00
CA HIS A 169 20.78 -17.02 -30.14
C HIS A 169 19.27 -17.22 -29.91
N PHE A 170 18.76 -18.44 -30.10
CA PHE A 170 17.40 -18.79 -29.69
C PHE A 170 17.40 -19.47 -28.32
N ILE A 171 16.70 -18.88 -27.35
CA ILE A 171 16.84 -19.17 -25.90
C ILE A 171 15.49 -19.41 -25.19
N GLY A 172 14.41 -19.64 -25.95
CA GLY A 172 13.13 -20.15 -25.44
C GLY A 172 12.88 -21.58 -25.91
N ASN A 173 11.85 -22.26 -25.39
CA ASN A 173 11.50 -23.62 -25.83
C ASN A 173 11.22 -23.66 -27.36
N LEU A 174 11.92 -24.54 -28.09
CA LEU A 174 11.79 -24.68 -29.53
C LEU A 174 10.86 -25.83 -29.94
N GLN A 175 9.57 -25.52 -30.14
CA GLN A 175 8.62 -26.47 -30.69
C GLN A 175 9.07 -27.00 -32.08
N SER A 176 9.09 -28.32 -32.25
CA SER A 176 9.51 -29.00 -33.49
C SER A 176 8.88 -28.46 -34.80
N ASN A 177 7.64 -27.99 -34.77
CA ASN A 177 6.95 -27.43 -35.93
C ASN A 177 7.39 -26.00 -36.30
N LYS A 178 8.07 -25.28 -35.40
CA LYS A 178 8.60 -23.93 -35.62
C LYS A 178 10.03 -23.92 -36.19
N VAL A 179 10.76 -25.03 -36.06
CA VAL A 179 12.15 -25.19 -36.53
C VAL A 179 12.35 -24.71 -37.97
N LYS A 180 11.48 -25.11 -38.91
CA LYS A 180 11.55 -24.69 -40.31
C LYS A 180 11.39 -23.18 -40.48
N SER A 181 10.45 -22.56 -39.76
CA SER A 181 10.23 -21.11 -39.82
C SER A 181 11.44 -20.35 -39.29
N LEU A 182 11.94 -20.75 -38.11
CA LEU A 182 13.10 -20.14 -37.45
C LEU A 182 14.34 -20.16 -38.36
N LEU A 183 14.69 -21.33 -38.90
CA LEU A 183 15.88 -21.49 -39.75
C LEU A 183 15.74 -20.86 -41.15
N ALA A 184 14.52 -20.69 -41.67
CA ALA A 184 14.30 -20.02 -42.95
C ALA A 184 14.27 -18.49 -42.84
N GLY A 185 13.71 -17.94 -41.75
CA GLY A 185 13.52 -16.49 -41.58
C GLY A 185 14.58 -15.77 -40.76
N VAL A 186 15.52 -16.48 -40.11
CA VAL A 186 16.65 -15.89 -39.38
C VAL A 186 17.99 -16.40 -39.97
N PRO A 187 18.46 -15.85 -41.11
CA PRO A 187 19.67 -16.35 -41.80
C PRO A 187 20.92 -16.35 -40.91
N ASN A 188 21.04 -15.37 -40.01
CA ASN A 188 22.13 -15.18 -39.05
C ASN A 188 21.83 -15.74 -37.64
N LEU A 189 20.94 -16.73 -37.53
CA LEU A 189 20.89 -17.60 -36.34
C LEU A 189 22.20 -18.39 -36.22
N ASP A 190 22.95 -18.12 -35.17
CA ASP A 190 24.24 -18.77 -34.88
C ASP A 190 24.05 -19.96 -33.93
N MET A 191 23.18 -19.82 -32.92
CA MET A 191 22.99 -20.82 -31.86
C MET A 191 21.51 -21.06 -31.49
N VAL A 192 21.18 -22.30 -31.13
CA VAL A 192 19.96 -22.67 -30.39
C VAL A 192 20.37 -23.26 -29.05
N GLU A 193 20.09 -22.57 -27.94
CA GLU A 193 20.51 -23.03 -26.61
C GLU A 193 19.56 -24.10 -26.02
N SER A 194 18.31 -24.15 -26.50
CA SER A 194 17.19 -24.84 -25.86
C SER A 194 16.86 -26.24 -26.42
N VAL A 195 17.86 -27.05 -26.79
CA VAL A 195 17.61 -28.40 -27.31
C VAL A 195 17.44 -29.40 -26.16
N ASP A 196 16.23 -29.92 -25.96
CA ASP A 196 15.90 -30.84 -24.85
C ASP A 196 15.40 -32.24 -25.29
N ASP A 197 15.12 -32.47 -26.58
CA ASP A 197 14.79 -33.80 -27.11
C ASP A 197 15.47 -34.15 -28.46
N GLU A 198 15.61 -35.45 -28.74
CA GLU A 198 16.22 -35.95 -29.99
C GLU A 198 15.44 -35.55 -31.25
N LYS A 199 14.12 -35.37 -31.15
CA LYS A 199 13.23 -35.05 -32.26
C LYS A 199 13.39 -33.58 -32.69
N ILE A 200 13.68 -32.67 -31.76
CA ILE A 200 14.08 -31.29 -32.02
C ILE A 200 15.44 -31.28 -32.70
N ALA A 201 16.44 -32.03 -32.19
CA ALA A 201 17.75 -32.19 -32.84
C ALA A 201 17.64 -32.76 -34.27
N ASN A 202 16.91 -33.87 -34.46
CA ASN A 202 16.67 -34.53 -35.75
C ASN A 202 15.84 -33.68 -36.74
N ASN A 203 15.13 -32.66 -36.26
CA ASN A 203 14.43 -31.68 -37.10
C ASN A 203 15.32 -30.48 -37.42
N LEU A 204 16.14 -30.00 -36.47
CA LEU A 204 17.14 -28.95 -36.69
C LEU A 204 18.15 -29.39 -37.75
N ASP A 205 18.80 -30.54 -37.56
CA ASP A 205 19.80 -31.10 -38.50
C ASP A 205 19.26 -31.15 -39.94
N ARG A 206 18.10 -31.80 -40.11
CA ARG A 206 17.44 -31.97 -41.40
C ARG A 206 17.05 -30.65 -42.05
N MET A 207 16.66 -29.64 -41.28
CA MET A 207 16.33 -28.31 -41.82
C MET A 207 17.58 -27.49 -42.14
N VAL A 208 18.67 -27.61 -41.37
CA VAL A 208 19.98 -27.00 -41.70
C VAL A 208 20.48 -27.56 -43.03
N ALA A 209 20.46 -28.88 -43.20
CA ALA A 209 20.81 -29.57 -44.45
C ALA A 209 19.93 -29.13 -45.63
N ASN A 210 18.60 -29.20 -45.47
CA ASN A 210 17.63 -28.83 -46.53
C ASN A 210 17.69 -27.36 -46.95
N LEU A 211 18.17 -26.46 -46.09
CA LEU A 211 18.33 -25.03 -46.38
C LEU A 211 19.75 -24.67 -46.84
N GLY A 212 20.68 -25.64 -46.93
CA GLY A 212 22.08 -25.40 -47.32
C GLY A 212 22.83 -24.48 -46.35
N ARG A 213 22.40 -24.43 -45.08
CA ARG A 213 23.03 -23.58 -44.06
C ARG A 213 24.38 -24.16 -43.61
N LYS A 214 25.24 -23.30 -43.07
CA LYS A 214 26.39 -23.75 -42.27
C LYS A 214 25.89 -24.55 -41.06
N PRO A 215 26.66 -25.54 -40.55
CA PRO A 215 26.29 -26.28 -39.35
C PRO A 215 25.98 -25.36 -38.17
N LEU A 216 24.87 -25.63 -37.48
CA LEU A 216 24.29 -24.75 -36.47
C LEU A 216 24.82 -25.13 -35.07
N LYS A 217 25.24 -24.14 -34.27
CA LYS A 217 25.64 -24.41 -32.87
C LYS A 217 24.40 -24.73 -32.03
N ILE A 218 24.50 -25.72 -31.15
CA ILE A 218 23.46 -25.99 -30.15
C ILE A 218 24.06 -26.16 -28.77
N LEU A 219 23.30 -25.74 -27.74
CA LEU A 219 23.45 -26.24 -26.38
C LEU A 219 22.34 -27.25 -26.10
N VAL A 220 22.59 -28.20 -25.19
CA VAL A 220 21.55 -29.08 -24.66
C VAL A 220 21.00 -28.50 -23.36
N GLN A 221 19.69 -28.29 -23.29
CA GLN A 221 19.02 -27.79 -22.09
C GLN A 221 18.74 -28.93 -21.13
N VAL A 222 19.32 -28.87 -19.93
CA VAL A 222 19.10 -29.83 -18.84
C VAL A 222 18.10 -29.25 -17.85
N ASN A 223 17.16 -30.03 -17.35
CA ASN A 223 16.31 -29.63 -16.22
C ASN A 223 17.06 -29.90 -14.90
N THR A 224 17.82 -28.92 -14.42
CA THR A 224 18.55 -29.03 -13.14
C THR A 224 17.67 -28.83 -11.91
N SER A 225 16.42 -28.38 -12.09
CA SER A 225 15.49 -28.09 -10.99
C SER A 225 14.63 -29.27 -10.54
N GLY A 226 14.45 -30.30 -11.37
CA GLY A 226 13.53 -31.41 -11.07
C GLY A 226 12.03 -31.06 -11.15
N GLU A 227 11.68 -29.81 -11.43
CA GLU A 227 10.31 -29.37 -11.68
C GLU A 227 9.77 -29.95 -12.99
N GLU A 228 8.64 -30.69 -12.96
CA GLU A 228 7.92 -31.11 -14.18
C GLU A 228 7.42 -29.93 -15.03
N SER A 229 7.30 -28.74 -14.44
CA SER A 229 6.92 -27.49 -15.10
C SER A 229 8.03 -26.87 -15.97
N LYS A 230 9.26 -27.40 -15.96
CA LYS A 230 10.38 -26.86 -16.77
C LYS A 230 10.84 -27.80 -17.86
N PHE A 231 11.11 -27.19 -19.02
CA PHE A 231 11.70 -27.84 -20.18
C PHE A 231 13.19 -28.14 -19.96
N GLY A 232 13.69 -29.15 -20.66
CA GLY A 232 15.03 -29.68 -20.46
C GLY A 232 15.07 -31.21 -20.25
N VAL A 233 16.12 -31.85 -20.75
CA VAL A 233 16.40 -33.27 -20.53
C VAL A 233 16.74 -33.52 -19.05
N ASN A 234 16.39 -34.69 -18.51
CA ASN A 234 16.82 -35.05 -17.16
C ASN A 234 18.35 -35.11 -17.08
N PRO A 235 18.97 -34.79 -15.92
CA PRO A 235 20.41 -34.93 -15.71
C PRO A 235 20.97 -36.30 -16.11
N SER A 236 20.24 -37.40 -15.84
CA SER A 236 20.60 -38.77 -16.19
C SER A 236 20.66 -39.05 -17.70
N ASP A 237 19.83 -38.36 -18.47
CA ASP A 237 19.57 -38.68 -19.88
C ASP A 237 20.38 -37.74 -20.81
N CYS A 238 20.94 -36.65 -20.24
CA CYS A 238 21.78 -35.66 -20.91
C CYS A 238 22.91 -36.27 -21.75
N VAL A 239 23.64 -37.24 -21.20
CA VAL A 239 24.75 -37.91 -21.93
C VAL A 239 24.25 -38.64 -23.18
N GLN A 240 23.04 -39.20 -23.15
CA GLN A 240 22.46 -39.92 -24.30
C GLN A 240 22.07 -38.93 -25.40
N LEU A 241 21.35 -37.86 -25.05
CA LEU A 241 20.95 -36.81 -26.00
C LEU A 241 22.16 -36.12 -26.64
N VAL A 242 23.21 -35.84 -25.86
CA VAL A 242 24.45 -35.24 -26.40
C VAL A 242 25.17 -36.21 -27.36
N LYS A 243 25.24 -37.51 -27.04
CA LYS A 243 25.78 -38.53 -27.97
C LYS A 243 24.94 -38.61 -29.25
N HIS A 244 23.61 -38.54 -29.14
CA HIS A 244 22.72 -38.50 -30.32
C HIS A 244 22.99 -37.28 -31.21
N VAL A 245 23.13 -36.07 -30.65
CA VAL A 245 23.50 -34.89 -31.44
C VAL A 245 24.89 -35.08 -32.08
N LYS A 246 25.89 -35.50 -31.30
CA LYS A 246 27.29 -35.57 -31.76
C LYS A 246 27.54 -36.61 -32.85
N VAL A 247 26.76 -37.69 -32.89
CA VAL A 247 26.94 -38.82 -33.83
C VAL A 247 25.84 -38.86 -34.90
N GLY A 248 24.60 -38.51 -34.55
CA GLY A 248 23.42 -38.61 -35.41
C GLY A 248 23.01 -37.33 -36.14
N CYS A 249 23.54 -36.16 -35.76
CA CYS A 249 23.19 -34.87 -36.36
C CYS A 249 24.43 -34.15 -36.96
N PRO A 250 24.95 -34.58 -38.12
CA PRO A 250 26.19 -34.06 -38.71
C PRO A 250 26.12 -32.58 -39.13
N ASN A 251 24.93 -31.97 -39.19
CA ASN A 251 24.72 -30.56 -39.48
C ASN A 251 24.57 -29.70 -38.21
N LEU A 252 24.76 -30.28 -37.02
CA LEU A 252 24.74 -29.57 -35.73
C LEU A 252 26.11 -29.62 -35.04
N ILE A 253 26.48 -28.52 -34.38
CA ILE A 253 27.69 -28.40 -33.56
C ILE A 253 27.24 -28.35 -32.10
N PHE A 254 27.26 -29.50 -31.42
CA PHE A 254 27.19 -29.54 -29.96
C PHE A 254 28.31 -28.65 -29.38
N SER A 255 27.91 -27.60 -28.66
CA SER A 255 28.79 -26.55 -28.16
C SER A 255 28.81 -26.48 -26.63
N GLY A 256 27.81 -27.04 -25.93
CA GLY A 256 27.72 -26.96 -24.47
C GLY A 256 26.37 -27.36 -23.89
N LEU A 257 26.18 -27.07 -22.60
CA LEU A 257 24.92 -27.31 -21.86
C LEU A 257 24.31 -25.98 -21.38
N MET A 258 22.99 -25.95 -21.22
CA MET A 258 22.30 -24.86 -20.52
C MET A 258 21.35 -25.37 -19.44
N THR A 259 20.91 -24.48 -18.54
CA THR A 259 19.73 -24.76 -17.71
C THR A 259 18.98 -23.50 -17.29
N ILE A 260 17.67 -23.66 -17.07
CA ILE A 260 16.81 -22.70 -16.37
C ILE A 260 16.59 -23.27 -14.97
N GLY A 261 17.40 -22.83 -14.01
CA GLY A 261 17.34 -23.33 -12.63
C GLY A 261 16.07 -22.92 -11.87
N MET A 262 16.03 -23.21 -10.57
CA MET A 262 14.98 -22.65 -9.69
C MET A 262 15.20 -21.15 -9.45
N LEU A 263 14.11 -20.46 -9.09
CA LEU A 263 14.06 -18.98 -8.96
C LEU A 263 14.50 -18.49 -7.58
N ASP A 264 14.81 -19.40 -6.66
CA ASP A 264 15.26 -19.13 -5.31
C ASP A 264 16.80 -19.08 -5.20
N TYR A 265 17.29 -18.23 -4.30
CA TYR A 265 18.74 -18.09 -4.09
C TYR A 265 19.35 -19.26 -3.31
N SER A 266 18.54 -20.04 -2.59
CA SER A 266 18.94 -21.24 -1.83
C SER A 266 19.46 -22.37 -2.73
N SER A 267 18.71 -22.76 -3.76
CA SER A 267 19.09 -23.85 -4.68
C SER A 267 19.83 -23.36 -5.92
N THR A 268 20.04 -22.05 -6.13
CA THR A 268 20.89 -21.54 -7.23
C THR A 268 22.30 -22.19 -7.27
N PRO A 269 23.02 -22.38 -6.15
CA PRO A 269 24.28 -23.13 -6.11
C PRO A 269 24.14 -24.62 -6.47
N GLU A 270 23.00 -25.25 -6.14
CA GLU A 270 22.75 -26.66 -6.43
C GLU A 270 22.46 -26.89 -7.91
N ASN A 271 21.61 -26.05 -8.52
CA ASN A 271 21.37 -26.05 -9.97
C ASN A 271 22.68 -25.87 -10.75
N PHE A 272 23.60 -25.02 -10.27
CA PHE A 272 24.94 -24.87 -10.84
C PHE A 272 25.79 -26.14 -10.71
N LYS A 273 25.87 -26.72 -9.50
CA LYS A 273 26.61 -27.97 -9.25
C LYS A 273 26.11 -29.12 -10.12
N THR A 274 24.79 -29.24 -10.32
CA THR A 274 24.19 -30.25 -11.19
C THR A 274 24.63 -30.06 -12.65
N LEU A 275 24.63 -28.83 -13.19
CA LEU A 275 25.03 -28.62 -14.59
C LEU A 275 26.53 -28.88 -14.84
N SER A 276 27.43 -28.43 -13.96
CA SER A 276 28.86 -28.77 -14.10
C SER A 276 29.11 -30.28 -13.92
N SER A 277 28.30 -30.98 -13.10
CA SER A 277 28.37 -32.45 -12.98
C SER A 277 27.97 -33.14 -14.30
N CYS A 278 26.83 -32.77 -14.90
CA CYS A 278 26.43 -33.24 -16.23
C CYS A 278 27.48 -32.94 -17.30
N ARG A 279 28.15 -31.78 -17.21
CA ARG A 279 29.22 -31.40 -18.13
C ARG A 279 30.45 -32.31 -18.00
N ALA A 280 30.94 -32.55 -16.79
CA ALA A 280 32.08 -33.43 -16.56
C ALA A 280 31.81 -34.86 -17.09
N GLU A 281 30.59 -35.37 -16.90
CA GLU A 281 30.16 -36.66 -17.46
C GLU A 281 30.11 -36.63 -19.00
N VAL A 282 29.51 -35.61 -19.61
CA VAL A 282 29.47 -35.42 -21.06
C VAL A 282 30.88 -35.32 -21.67
N CYS A 283 31.76 -34.52 -21.09
CA CYS A 283 33.13 -34.32 -21.57
C CYS A 283 33.95 -35.62 -21.51
N LYS A 284 33.86 -36.34 -20.37
CA LYS A 284 34.46 -37.66 -20.18
C LYS A 284 33.96 -38.68 -21.22
N GLU A 285 32.65 -38.74 -21.45
CA GLU A 285 32.02 -39.72 -22.33
C GLU A 285 32.15 -39.39 -23.83
N LEU A 286 32.46 -38.14 -24.19
CA LEU A 286 32.84 -37.73 -25.54
C LEU A 286 34.37 -37.70 -25.78
N GLY A 287 35.18 -37.80 -24.73
CA GLY A 287 36.63 -37.64 -24.80
C GLY A 287 37.08 -36.22 -25.14
N ILE A 288 36.27 -35.19 -24.85
CA ILE A 288 36.58 -33.79 -25.11
C ILE A 288 37.04 -33.07 -23.83
N PRO A 289 38.01 -32.15 -23.91
CA PRO A 289 38.35 -31.24 -22.82
C PRO A 289 37.14 -30.40 -22.35
N GLU A 290 37.11 -30.09 -21.06
CA GLU A 290 36.01 -29.35 -20.43
C GLU A 290 35.94 -27.87 -20.82
N ASP A 291 37.03 -27.27 -21.28
CA ASP A 291 37.05 -25.91 -21.85
C ASP A 291 36.39 -25.83 -23.23
N GLN A 292 36.13 -26.98 -23.87
CA GLN A 292 35.42 -27.09 -25.15
C GLN A 292 33.90 -27.34 -24.99
N CYS A 293 33.37 -27.24 -23.76
CA CYS A 293 31.96 -27.41 -23.46
C CYS A 293 31.44 -26.19 -22.68
N GLU A 294 30.72 -25.31 -23.39
CA GLU A 294 30.16 -24.06 -22.85
C GLU A 294 29.06 -24.34 -21.80
N LEU A 295 28.93 -23.45 -20.81
CA LEU A 295 27.82 -23.46 -19.85
C LEU A 295 27.00 -22.17 -19.90
N SER A 296 25.69 -22.28 -20.15
CA SER A 296 24.75 -21.14 -20.15
C SER A 296 23.74 -21.25 -19.00
N MET A 297 23.71 -20.27 -18.09
CA MET A 297 22.95 -20.38 -16.82
C MET A 297 22.44 -19.05 -16.23
N GLY A 298 21.21 -19.09 -15.68
CA GLY A 298 20.69 -18.07 -14.75
C GLY A 298 20.33 -16.73 -15.38
N MET A 299 19.85 -15.77 -14.58
CA MET A 299 19.47 -14.43 -15.05
C MET A 299 20.43 -13.34 -14.53
N SER A 300 20.21 -12.09 -14.94
CA SER A 300 21.17 -10.98 -14.77
C SER A 300 21.43 -10.51 -13.32
N ALA A 301 20.84 -11.17 -12.32
CA ALA A 301 21.14 -10.96 -10.91
C ALA A 301 22.17 -11.97 -10.36
N ASP A 302 22.33 -13.14 -11.00
CA ASP A 302 22.76 -14.35 -10.28
C ASP A 302 24.24 -14.73 -10.55
N PHE A 303 24.95 -13.94 -11.38
CA PHE A 303 26.32 -14.25 -11.79
C PHE A 303 27.38 -13.93 -10.72
N GLU A 304 27.10 -13.02 -9.77
CA GLU A 304 28.04 -12.69 -8.70
C GLU A 304 28.12 -13.77 -7.59
N GLN A 305 27.18 -14.72 -7.58
CA GLN A 305 27.16 -15.87 -6.67
C GLN A 305 28.04 -17.05 -7.12
N ALA A 306 28.68 -16.99 -8.29
CA ALA A 306 29.62 -18.01 -8.80
C ALA A 306 30.99 -18.03 -8.06
N LYS A 307 30.96 -17.89 -6.72
CA LYS A 307 32.06 -17.44 -5.86
C LYS A 307 32.59 -18.48 -4.87
N ARG A 308 32.06 -19.72 -4.87
CA ARG A 308 32.25 -20.70 -3.78
C ARG A 308 32.76 -22.10 -4.16
N GLN A 309 33.27 -22.32 -5.38
CA GLN A 309 33.93 -23.60 -5.74
C GLN A 309 35.21 -23.40 -6.60
N PRO A 310 36.27 -24.19 -6.38
CA PRO A 310 37.57 -24.03 -7.04
C PRO A 310 37.68 -24.81 -8.36
N TYR A 311 36.93 -24.40 -9.39
CA TYR A 311 36.98 -25.01 -10.73
C TYR A 311 37.24 -23.97 -11.85
N HIS A 312 37.90 -24.41 -12.93
CA HIS A 312 38.31 -23.57 -14.06
C HIS A 312 37.33 -23.75 -15.25
N GLU A 313 36.19 -23.06 -15.24
CA GLU A 313 35.10 -23.29 -16.22
C GLU A 313 34.63 -22.00 -16.90
N PRO A 314 34.59 -21.90 -18.25
CA PRO A 314 33.97 -20.78 -18.95
C PRO A 314 32.45 -20.78 -18.72
N LEU A 315 31.87 -19.58 -18.59
CA LEU A 315 30.50 -19.38 -18.08
C LEU A 315 29.83 -18.24 -18.84
N HIS A 316 28.78 -18.53 -19.59
CA HIS A 316 28.07 -17.59 -20.46
C HIS A 316 26.77 -17.18 -19.76
N ARG A 317 26.52 -15.87 -19.59
CA ARG A 317 25.35 -15.37 -18.82
C ARG A 317 24.74 -14.09 -19.43
N TYR A 318 23.43 -13.95 -19.27
CA TYR A 318 22.58 -13.04 -20.05
C TYR A 318 22.43 -11.62 -19.48
N LEU A 319 22.07 -10.67 -20.36
CA LEU A 319 21.76 -9.30 -19.98
C LEU A 319 20.35 -8.80 -20.35
N TYR A 320 19.68 -8.21 -19.36
CA TYR A 320 18.61 -7.23 -19.57
C TYR A 320 19.18 -5.81 -19.44
N ALA A 321 19.22 -5.07 -20.55
CA ALA A 321 19.46 -3.64 -20.53
C ALA A 321 18.13 -2.88 -20.35
N HIS A 322 18.01 -2.08 -19.28
CA HIS A 322 16.90 -1.14 -19.10
C HIS A 322 17.44 0.30 -19.07
N PRO A 323 17.01 1.18 -20.00
CA PRO A 323 17.40 2.59 -19.97
C PRO A 323 16.74 3.32 -18.79
N GLY A 324 17.55 3.87 -17.88
CA GLY A 324 17.07 4.68 -16.75
C GLY A 324 17.98 4.60 -15.52
N GLY A 325 19.25 5.03 -15.64
CA GLY A 325 20.25 4.78 -14.60
C GLY A 325 21.49 5.68 -14.62
N ALA A 326 21.32 6.98 -14.86
CA ALA A 326 22.37 7.98 -14.73
C ALA A 326 21.87 9.18 -13.91
N ARG A 327 22.62 9.59 -12.87
CA ARG A 327 22.28 10.75 -12.02
C ARG A 327 22.67 12.06 -12.72
N THR A 328 21.74 12.65 -13.48
CA THR A 328 21.77 14.08 -13.80
C THR A 328 20.86 14.87 -12.86
N LEU A 329 21.26 16.10 -12.53
CA LEU A 329 20.54 16.97 -11.59
C LEU A 329 19.34 17.64 -12.26
N ASN A 330 18.13 17.10 -12.03
CA ASN A 330 16.83 17.69 -12.41
C ASN A 330 16.58 17.81 -13.95
N PRO A 331 15.34 18.09 -14.41
CA PRO A 331 14.14 18.50 -13.67
C PRO A 331 13.15 17.38 -13.35
N THR A 332 12.49 17.50 -12.19
CA THR A 332 11.19 16.83 -11.94
C THR A 332 10.06 17.66 -12.56
N LEU A 333 9.45 17.14 -13.62
CA LEU A 333 8.11 17.49 -14.10
C LEU A 333 7.57 16.38 -15.03
N ALA A 334 6.25 16.29 -15.21
CA ALA A 334 5.58 15.46 -16.22
C ALA A 334 5.92 13.95 -16.23
N ALA A 335 5.48 13.23 -15.19
CA ALA A 335 5.25 11.78 -15.22
C ALA A 335 3.83 11.42 -14.72
N MET A 336 2.86 12.26 -15.10
CA MET A 336 1.42 12.05 -14.96
C MET A 336 0.75 12.29 -16.31
N THR A 337 -0.45 11.74 -16.50
CA THR A 337 -1.22 11.62 -17.77
C THR A 337 -0.71 10.56 -18.76
N SER A 338 -1.65 10.06 -19.57
CA SER A 338 -1.46 9.17 -20.74
C SER A 338 -0.99 7.71 -20.49
N SER A 339 -1.84 6.93 -19.82
CA SER A 339 -2.15 5.59 -20.35
C SER A 339 -3.14 5.76 -21.52
N ALA A 340 -2.66 5.67 -22.76
CA ALA A 340 -3.48 6.00 -23.93
C ALA A 340 -4.56 4.95 -24.21
N PHE A 341 -5.79 5.20 -23.73
CA PHE A 341 -6.97 4.43 -24.14
C PHE A 341 -7.30 4.71 -25.61
N GLY A 342 -6.82 3.83 -26.50
CA GLY A 342 -7.20 3.80 -27.90
C GLY A 342 -8.66 3.40 -28.07
N LEU A 343 -9.57 4.39 -28.07
CA LEU A 343 -10.99 4.21 -28.37
C LEU A 343 -11.20 3.78 -29.84
N VAL A 344 -11.05 2.49 -30.10
CA VAL A 344 -11.43 1.86 -31.37
C VAL A 344 -12.95 1.80 -31.44
N LEU A 345 -13.56 2.88 -31.93
CA LEU A 345 -14.98 2.93 -32.26
C LEU A 345 -15.27 1.97 -33.43
N PRO A 346 -16.16 0.97 -33.27
CA PRO A 346 -16.56 0.13 -34.39
C PRO A 346 -17.44 0.92 -35.36
N THR A 347 -16.97 1.15 -36.57
CA THR A 347 -17.77 1.73 -37.65
C THR A 347 -18.86 0.74 -38.12
N PRO A 348 -20.04 1.23 -38.55
CA PRO A 348 -21.22 0.39 -38.69
C PRO A 348 -21.18 -0.48 -39.96
N PHE A 349 -21.38 -1.78 -39.80
CA PHE A 349 -21.68 -2.67 -40.92
C PHE A 349 -23.16 -2.59 -41.31
N LEU A 350 -23.41 -2.44 -42.62
CA LEU A 350 -24.74 -2.35 -43.22
C LEU A 350 -25.42 -3.72 -43.23
N PHE A 351 -26.63 -3.82 -42.69
CA PHE A 351 -27.53 -4.96 -42.89
C PHE A 351 -28.22 -4.89 -44.26
N PRO A 352 -28.18 -5.96 -45.08
CA PRO A 352 -29.19 -6.24 -46.09
C PRO A 352 -30.51 -6.69 -45.44
N ARG A 353 -31.60 -6.60 -46.19
CA ARG A 353 -32.93 -7.16 -45.87
C ARG A 353 -32.85 -8.70 -45.92
N ASP A 354 -33.75 -9.50 -45.35
CA ASP A 354 -35.21 -9.41 -45.45
C ASP A 354 -36.00 -10.30 -44.45
N HIS A 355 -37.34 -10.35 -44.60
CA HIS A 355 -38.32 -11.30 -44.00
C HIS A 355 -38.87 -11.07 -42.57
N ARG A 356 -40.14 -10.61 -42.54
CA ARG A 356 -41.19 -10.96 -41.54
C ARG A 356 -41.99 -12.20 -42.05
N PRO A 357 -43.13 -12.66 -41.46
CA PRO A 357 -43.81 -12.32 -40.18
C PRO A 357 -44.38 -13.51 -39.33
N SER A 358 -44.70 -13.26 -38.05
CA SER A 358 -45.92 -13.70 -37.30
C SER A 358 -45.85 -13.16 -35.86
N SER A 359 -46.80 -12.44 -35.24
CA SER A 359 -48.26 -12.65 -34.97
C SER A 359 -48.50 -13.76 -33.92
N LEU A 360 -49.15 -13.57 -32.75
CA LEU A 360 -50.07 -12.52 -32.23
C LEU A 360 -49.93 -12.36 -30.67
N PRO A 361 -50.60 -11.39 -29.99
CA PRO A 361 -50.34 -11.00 -28.59
C PRO A 361 -51.34 -11.54 -27.55
N ILE A 362 -51.07 -11.27 -26.26
CA ILE A 362 -52.03 -11.34 -25.13
C ILE A 362 -51.94 -10.04 -24.31
N GLN A 363 -53.08 -9.53 -23.81
CA GLN A 363 -53.20 -8.25 -23.08
C GLN A 363 -53.30 -8.42 -21.55
N LEU A 364 -53.03 -7.34 -20.81
CA LEU A 364 -53.30 -7.21 -19.38
C LEU A 364 -54.80 -7.01 -19.07
N HIS A 365 -55.24 -7.44 -17.88
CA HIS A 365 -56.24 -6.77 -17.01
C HIS A 365 -56.24 -7.48 -15.63
N LEU A 366 -56.92 -6.98 -14.59
CA LEU A 366 -56.63 -5.78 -13.78
C LEU A 366 -57.47 -5.81 -12.48
N ASN A 367 -57.10 -4.99 -11.48
CA ASN A 367 -57.82 -4.75 -10.21
C ASN A 367 -57.78 -5.90 -9.17
N GLY A 368 -57.82 -5.66 -7.85
CA GLY A 368 -57.71 -4.39 -7.12
C GLY A 368 -58.30 -4.42 -5.69
N ARG A 369 -58.04 -3.34 -4.90
CA ARG A 369 -58.62 -2.96 -3.58
C ARG A 369 -58.10 -3.62 -2.26
N ALA A 370 -57.05 -3.01 -1.73
CA ALA A 370 -56.91 -2.40 -0.39
C ALA A 370 -57.90 -2.73 0.77
N ARG A 371 -57.38 -2.97 1.99
CA ARG A 371 -57.40 -2.01 3.16
C ARG A 371 -56.80 -2.58 4.48
N SER A 372 -56.33 -1.66 5.34
CA SER A 372 -56.26 -1.67 6.83
C SER A 372 -55.51 -2.77 7.63
N CYS A 373 -54.54 -2.31 8.43
CA CYS A 373 -54.09 -2.87 9.73
C CYS A 373 -55.21 -2.72 10.83
N PRO A 374 -55.13 -3.25 12.09
CA PRO A 374 -53.92 -3.53 12.90
C PRO A 374 -53.98 -4.88 13.71
N PRO A 375 -53.57 -5.05 15.00
CA PRO A 375 -52.68 -6.19 15.34
C PRO A 375 -53.14 -7.09 16.53
N ALA A 376 -52.21 -7.91 17.06
CA ALA A 376 -52.09 -8.47 18.43
C ALA A 376 -52.21 -10.01 18.64
N VAL A 377 -51.04 -10.64 18.85
CA VAL A 377 -50.60 -11.33 20.09
C VAL A 377 -51.51 -12.39 20.77
N SER A 378 -50.89 -13.57 20.99
CA SER A 378 -50.96 -14.50 22.16
C SER A 378 -51.65 -15.89 22.09
N THR A 379 -50.86 -16.87 22.57
CA THR A 379 -51.21 -18.13 23.28
C THR A 379 -52.02 -19.24 22.61
N TRP A 380 -51.45 -20.45 22.69
CA TRP A 380 -52.14 -21.75 22.63
C TRP A 380 -51.62 -22.65 23.78
N LYS A 381 -52.44 -23.61 24.23
CA LYS A 381 -52.05 -24.69 25.18
C LYS A 381 -52.41 -26.06 24.57
N CYS A 382 -51.64 -27.08 24.94
CA CYS A 382 -51.81 -28.47 24.46
C CYS A 382 -52.73 -29.31 25.37
N CYS A 383 -53.39 -30.30 24.76
CA CYS A 383 -53.78 -31.61 25.32
C CYS A 383 -54.29 -32.47 24.13
N SER A 384 -53.58 -33.51 23.67
CA SER A 384 -53.44 -34.89 24.20
C SER A 384 -54.47 -35.87 23.60
N ALA A 385 -54.04 -37.11 23.29
CA ALA A 385 -54.77 -38.13 22.53
C ALA A 385 -55.32 -39.27 23.47
N PRO A 386 -55.56 -40.57 23.14
CA PRO A 386 -54.98 -41.40 22.05
C PRO A 386 -55.86 -42.55 21.43
N GLU A 387 -55.23 -43.43 20.63
CA GLU A 387 -55.56 -44.87 20.33
C GLU A 387 -56.83 -45.23 19.48
N GLU A 388 -56.91 -46.32 18.67
CA GLU A 388 -55.96 -47.40 18.32
C GLU A 388 -56.27 -48.16 16.98
N LYS A 389 -55.23 -48.75 16.33
CA LYS A 389 -55.20 -49.92 15.38
C LYS A 389 -56.04 -49.85 14.06
N SER A 390 -55.78 -50.62 12.99
CA SER A 390 -54.79 -51.69 12.66
C SER A 390 -54.19 -51.52 11.23
N ALA A 391 -53.14 -52.28 10.85
CA ALA A 391 -52.20 -51.88 9.79
C ALA A 391 -51.93 -52.87 8.64
N SER A 392 -51.39 -52.33 7.53
CA SER A 392 -50.82 -53.01 6.34
C SER A 392 -50.10 -51.96 5.45
N THR A 393 -48.99 -52.15 4.71
CA THR A 393 -47.91 -53.18 4.70
C THR A 393 -46.67 -52.60 3.95
N GLN A 394 -45.45 -53.00 4.36
CA GLN A 394 -44.13 -52.83 3.69
C GLN A 394 -43.72 -51.50 3.01
N GLN A 395 -42.73 -50.82 3.61
CA GLN A 395 -41.45 -50.49 2.93
C GLN A 395 -40.29 -50.40 3.96
N ARG A 396 -39.04 -50.29 3.50
CA ARG A 396 -37.83 -50.49 4.34
C ARG A 396 -37.61 -49.38 5.39
N ARG A 397 -37.24 -49.79 6.62
CA ARG A 397 -36.92 -48.89 7.75
C ARG A 397 -35.58 -48.17 7.55
N GLN A 398 -35.58 -46.84 7.64
CA GLN A 398 -34.47 -46.08 8.24
C GLN A 398 -34.73 -45.91 9.76
N LYS A 399 -33.68 -45.66 10.56
CA LYS A 399 -33.84 -45.34 11.99
C LYS A 399 -34.19 -43.85 12.17
N PRO A 400 -35.05 -43.47 13.14
CA PRO A 400 -35.32 -42.07 13.45
C PRO A 400 -34.11 -41.42 14.18
N PRO A 401 -33.89 -40.11 14.01
CA PRO A 401 -32.88 -39.38 14.77
C PRO A 401 -33.27 -39.22 16.26
N PRO A 402 -32.29 -39.10 17.18
CA PRO A 402 -32.55 -38.83 18.59
C PRO A 402 -33.13 -37.42 18.80
N ARG A 403 -33.71 -37.19 19.99
CA ARG A 403 -34.38 -35.92 20.35
C ARG A 403 -33.39 -34.76 20.40
N ARG A 404 -33.84 -33.58 19.93
CA ARG A 404 -33.09 -32.31 20.02
C ARG A 404 -32.68 -32.01 21.46
N SER A 405 -31.38 -31.84 21.69
CA SER A 405 -30.87 -31.01 22.77
C SER A 405 -31.22 -29.54 22.52
N THR A 406 -31.09 -28.71 23.56
CA THR A 406 -31.24 -27.25 23.47
C THR A 406 -30.30 -26.67 22.42
N SER A 407 -30.81 -25.74 21.62
CA SER A 407 -30.09 -25.18 20.48
C SER A 407 -28.86 -24.36 20.91
N LYS A 408 -27.67 -24.87 20.60
CA LYS A 408 -26.57 -23.97 20.20
C LYS A 408 -27.09 -23.09 19.06
N LYS A 409 -26.69 -21.82 19.02
CA LYS A 409 -26.86 -21.01 17.80
C LYS A 409 -26.15 -21.76 16.66
N SER A 410 -26.84 -22.04 15.57
CA SER A 410 -26.17 -22.43 14.34
C SER A 410 -25.36 -21.24 13.83
N GLU A 411 -24.16 -21.49 13.32
CA GLU A 411 -23.44 -20.52 12.50
C GLU A 411 -24.34 -20.09 11.32
N PRO A 412 -24.19 -18.85 10.81
CA PRO A 412 -24.86 -18.45 9.58
C PRO A 412 -24.42 -19.37 8.43
N ASP A 413 -25.33 -19.68 7.52
CA ASP A 413 -25.06 -20.58 6.39
C ASP A 413 -24.18 -19.84 5.35
N ILE A 414 -22.87 -20.06 5.39
CA ILE A 414 -21.89 -19.33 4.58
C ILE A 414 -21.89 -19.88 3.15
N ASP A 415 -22.37 -19.07 2.21
CA ASP A 415 -22.23 -19.35 0.76
C ASP A 415 -21.10 -18.49 0.17
N PRO A 416 -19.91 -19.06 -0.11
CA PRO A 416 -18.80 -18.31 -0.69
C PRO A 416 -19.04 -17.84 -2.14
N VAL A 417 -20.18 -18.14 -2.76
CA VAL A 417 -20.59 -17.59 -4.06
C VAL A 417 -21.96 -16.88 -4.03
N GLY A 418 -22.55 -16.67 -2.85
CA GLY A 418 -23.93 -16.19 -2.71
C GLY A 418 -24.18 -14.84 -3.39
N PHE A 419 -23.21 -13.91 -3.33
CA PHE A 419 -23.35 -12.61 -3.99
C PHE A 419 -23.37 -12.68 -5.52
N LEU A 420 -22.81 -13.74 -6.12
CA LEU A 420 -22.86 -13.93 -7.58
C LEU A 420 -24.30 -14.17 -8.04
N PHE A 421 -25.07 -14.96 -7.29
CA PHE A 421 -26.48 -15.18 -7.58
C PHE A 421 -27.30 -13.90 -7.40
N LYS A 422 -27.08 -13.17 -6.29
CA LYS A 422 -27.69 -11.86 -6.01
C LYS A 422 -27.47 -10.86 -7.15
N SER A 423 -26.26 -10.82 -7.71
CA SER A 423 -25.85 -9.90 -8.78
C SER A 423 -26.12 -10.42 -10.20
N GLY A 424 -26.66 -11.63 -10.36
CA GLY A 424 -26.87 -12.28 -11.67
C GLY A 424 -25.59 -12.72 -12.40
N ILE A 425 -24.44 -12.74 -11.73
CA ILE A 425 -23.13 -13.05 -12.31
C ILE A 425 -22.99 -14.56 -12.50
N SER A 426 -22.94 -15.00 -13.76
CA SER A 426 -22.86 -16.43 -14.14
C SER A 426 -21.46 -16.86 -14.60
N HIS A 427 -20.40 -16.43 -13.91
CA HIS A 427 -19.01 -16.76 -14.29
C HIS A 427 -18.41 -17.94 -13.51
N ARG A 428 -18.16 -19.06 -14.20
CA ARG A 428 -17.74 -20.33 -13.56
C ARG A 428 -16.34 -20.28 -12.94
N ALA A 429 -15.36 -19.65 -13.60
CA ALA A 429 -13.99 -19.60 -13.09
C ALA A 429 -13.90 -18.70 -11.84
N PHE A 430 -14.55 -17.54 -11.85
CA PHE A 430 -14.62 -16.67 -10.68
C PHE A 430 -15.39 -17.34 -9.51
N ALA A 431 -16.49 -18.03 -9.78
CA ALA A 431 -17.19 -18.83 -8.77
C ALA A 431 -16.34 -19.99 -8.19
N GLN A 432 -15.37 -20.51 -8.93
CA GLN A 432 -14.40 -21.49 -8.42
C GLN A 432 -13.33 -20.80 -7.56
N PHE A 433 -12.78 -19.68 -8.04
CA PHE A 433 -11.82 -18.85 -7.32
C PHE A 433 -12.33 -18.39 -5.95
N LEU A 434 -13.60 -17.96 -5.83
CA LEU A 434 -14.18 -17.56 -4.55
C LEU A 434 -14.25 -18.73 -3.54
N ARG A 435 -14.53 -19.96 -4.00
CA ARG A 435 -14.52 -21.17 -3.15
C ARG A 435 -13.10 -21.50 -2.68
N GLU A 436 -12.09 -21.33 -3.54
CA GLU A 436 -10.69 -21.47 -3.17
C GLU A 436 -10.25 -20.40 -2.17
N ARG A 437 -10.67 -19.14 -2.37
CA ARG A 437 -10.40 -18.03 -1.45
C ARG A 437 -11.03 -18.27 -0.09
N TYR A 438 -12.27 -18.77 -0.04
CA TYR A 438 -12.92 -19.16 1.20
C TYR A 438 -12.24 -20.36 1.88
N LYS A 439 -11.74 -21.34 1.13
CA LYS A 439 -10.91 -22.41 1.71
C LYS A 439 -9.63 -21.84 2.33
N ALA A 440 -8.90 -21.00 1.59
CA ALA A 440 -7.68 -20.35 2.09
C ALA A 440 -7.95 -19.48 3.33
N LEU A 441 -9.08 -18.77 3.39
CA LEU A 441 -9.53 -18.04 4.58
C LEU A 441 -9.76 -18.95 5.79
N LYS A 442 -10.37 -20.13 5.60
CA LYS A 442 -10.55 -21.13 6.67
C LYS A 442 -9.23 -21.73 7.14
N ASP A 443 -8.37 -22.10 6.20
CA ASP A 443 -7.05 -22.65 6.49
C ASP A 443 -6.20 -21.61 7.26
N ARG A 444 -6.24 -20.33 6.86
CA ARG A 444 -5.56 -19.21 7.54
C ARG A 444 -6.16 -18.86 8.91
N ARG A 445 -7.50 -18.91 9.07
CA ARG A 445 -8.16 -18.77 10.38
C ARG A 445 -7.71 -19.86 11.35
N PHE A 446 -7.62 -21.12 10.89
CA PHE A 446 -7.12 -22.21 11.71
C PHE A 446 -5.65 -22.00 12.13
N GLU A 447 -4.82 -21.49 11.23
CA GLU A 447 -3.42 -21.15 11.53
C GLU A 447 -3.31 -20.04 12.58
N LEU A 448 -4.06 -18.94 12.44
CA LEU A 448 -4.17 -17.87 13.46
C LEU A 448 -4.65 -18.44 14.81
N TYR A 449 -5.71 -19.25 14.80
CA TYR A 449 -6.28 -19.88 16.01
C TYR A 449 -5.41 -21.02 16.60
N SER A 450 -4.25 -21.32 15.99
CA SER A 450 -3.24 -22.23 16.57
C SER A 450 -2.17 -21.47 17.37
N ARG A 451 -2.06 -20.16 17.17
CA ARG A 451 -1.18 -19.26 17.94
C ARG A 451 -1.95 -18.48 19.00
N PHE A 452 -3.06 -17.87 18.60
CA PHE A 452 -3.97 -17.04 19.41
C PHE A 452 -5.30 -17.77 19.67
N ILE A 453 -6.07 -17.38 20.69
CA ILE A 453 -7.35 -18.02 21.05
C ILE A 453 -8.47 -17.67 20.05
N ASP A 454 -8.52 -16.43 19.58
CA ASP A 454 -9.53 -15.91 18.66
C ASP A 454 -9.02 -14.69 17.87
N LEU A 455 -9.89 -14.08 17.04
CA LEU A 455 -9.53 -12.88 16.27
C LEU A 455 -9.19 -11.67 17.16
N LYS A 456 -9.80 -11.55 18.34
CA LYS A 456 -9.54 -10.42 19.25
C LYS A 456 -8.11 -10.51 19.78
N GLU A 457 -7.68 -11.66 20.30
CA GLU A 457 -6.29 -11.82 20.78
C GLU A 457 -5.29 -11.64 19.62
N SER A 458 -5.60 -12.17 18.42
CA SER A 458 -4.76 -11.97 17.23
C SER A 458 -4.66 -10.50 16.77
N ALA A 459 -5.53 -9.63 17.28
CA ALA A 459 -5.59 -8.20 17.01
C ALA A 459 -5.26 -7.34 18.24
N SER A 460 -4.75 -7.92 19.32
CA SER A 460 -4.40 -7.20 20.55
C SER A 460 -2.90 -7.26 20.84
N GLY A 461 -2.06 -7.46 19.79
CA GLY A 461 -0.61 -7.55 19.93
C GLY A 461 0.04 -6.32 20.55
N TYR A 462 -0.56 -5.14 20.39
CA TYR A 462 -0.12 -3.89 21.02
C TYR A 462 -0.29 -3.87 22.55
N GLU A 463 -0.99 -4.84 23.16
CA GLU A 463 -1.08 -4.98 24.62
C GLU A 463 0.17 -5.66 25.22
N ILE A 464 1.07 -6.20 24.38
CA ILE A 464 2.23 -7.03 24.77
C ILE A 464 3.51 -6.66 24.02
N LEU A 465 3.41 -6.40 22.72
CA LEU A 465 4.50 -5.99 21.84
C LEU A 465 4.68 -4.46 21.89
N GLY A 466 5.91 -3.99 21.72
CA GLY A 466 6.29 -2.64 22.11
C GLY A 466 6.79 -2.63 23.56
N MET A 467 6.45 -1.60 24.34
CA MET A 467 7.05 -1.35 25.65
C MET A 467 6.01 -0.97 26.71
N HIS A 468 5.84 -1.84 27.72
CA HIS A 468 4.70 -1.84 28.62
C HIS A 468 5.09 -1.81 30.09
N ARG A 469 4.48 -0.90 30.88
CA ARG A 469 4.69 -0.83 32.33
C ARG A 469 4.01 -2.02 33.01
N HIS A 470 4.78 -2.93 33.60
CA HIS A 470 4.22 -4.04 34.36
C HIS A 470 3.89 -3.64 35.81
N ARG A 471 2.94 -4.34 36.44
CA ARG A 471 2.47 -4.05 37.80
C ARG A 471 3.51 -4.34 38.90
N GLN A 472 4.61 -5.02 38.58
CA GLN A 472 5.70 -5.41 39.50
C GLN A 472 6.92 -4.46 39.45
N HIS A 473 6.71 -3.15 39.27
CA HIS A 473 7.79 -2.14 39.24
C HIS A 473 8.88 -2.45 38.20
N ARG A 474 8.44 -2.71 36.95
CA ARG A 474 9.31 -2.91 35.80
C ARG A 474 8.61 -2.46 34.51
N VAL A 475 9.36 -2.36 33.42
CA VAL A 475 8.85 -2.22 32.06
C VAL A 475 9.25 -3.44 31.26
N ASP A 476 8.28 -4.12 30.68
CA ASP A 476 8.48 -5.31 29.84
C ASP A 476 8.46 -4.84 28.38
N TYR A 477 9.49 -5.20 27.60
CA TYR A 477 9.60 -4.90 26.17
C TYR A 477 9.62 -6.19 25.35
N MET A 478 8.85 -6.21 24.26
CA MET A 478 8.75 -7.37 23.38
C MET A 478 8.67 -6.96 21.90
N GLU A 479 9.39 -7.66 21.02
CA GLU A 479 9.54 -7.30 19.59
C GLU A 479 9.75 -8.53 18.71
N TRP A 480 9.27 -8.50 17.47
CA TRP A 480 9.43 -9.61 16.51
C TRP A 480 10.58 -9.33 15.54
N ALA A 481 11.65 -10.15 15.61
CA ALA A 481 12.84 -9.99 14.77
C ALA A 481 13.56 -11.35 14.56
N PRO A 482 12.96 -12.29 13.80
CA PRO A 482 13.49 -13.65 13.62
C PRO A 482 14.86 -13.74 12.92
N GLY A 483 15.29 -12.70 12.20
CA GLY A 483 16.62 -12.61 11.59
C GLY A 483 17.75 -12.17 12.53
N ALA A 484 17.43 -11.67 13.73
CA ALA A 484 18.42 -11.25 14.72
C ALA A 484 19.01 -12.45 15.49
N ARG A 485 20.14 -12.23 16.18
CA ARG A 485 20.78 -13.20 17.10
C ARG A 485 20.96 -12.67 18.51
N TYR A 486 20.69 -11.38 18.69
CA TYR A 486 20.80 -10.62 19.93
C TYR A 486 19.91 -9.39 19.79
N CYS A 487 19.23 -9.02 20.87
CA CYS A 487 18.38 -7.85 20.95
C CYS A 487 18.74 -7.07 22.22
N SER A 488 18.74 -5.74 22.15
CA SER A 488 19.06 -4.87 23.29
C SER A 488 18.30 -3.55 23.18
N LEU A 489 17.93 -2.97 24.33
CA LEU A 489 17.35 -1.62 24.36
C LEU A 489 18.43 -0.57 24.61
N VAL A 490 18.56 0.38 23.69
CA VAL A 490 19.49 1.52 23.82
C VAL A 490 18.70 2.82 23.96
N GLY A 491 19.08 3.68 24.90
CA GLY A 491 18.40 4.95 25.09
C GLY A 491 19.00 5.84 26.17
N ASP A 492 18.32 6.95 26.44
CA ASP A 492 18.74 7.94 27.44
C ASP A 492 18.90 7.38 28.86
N PHE A 493 18.21 6.27 29.15
CA PHE A 493 18.14 5.63 30.47
C PHE A 493 19.33 4.71 30.79
N ASN A 494 20.03 4.18 29.77
CA ASN A 494 21.25 3.36 29.90
C ASN A 494 22.45 3.96 29.15
N GLY A 495 22.42 5.28 28.92
CA GLY A 495 23.52 5.99 28.25
C GLY A 495 23.78 5.54 26.81
N TRP A 496 22.78 4.95 26.14
CA TRP A 496 22.88 4.33 24.81
C TRP A 496 23.83 3.12 24.75
N SER A 497 23.96 2.37 25.85
CA SER A 497 24.77 1.15 25.95
C SER A 497 24.11 -0.07 25.28
N PRO A 498 24.68 -0.68 24.22
CA PRO A 498 24.10 -1.85 23.55
C PRO A 498 24.30 -3.17 24.33
N VAL A 499 25.10 -3.17 25.40
CA VAL A 499 25.40 -4.36 26.24
C VAL A 499 24.54 -4.45 27.50
N GLU A 500 23.85 -3.37 27.88
CA GLU A 500 22.90 -3.36 29.00
C GLU A 500 21.47 -3.58 28.51
N ASN A 501 20.67 -4.32 29.28
CA ASN A 501 19.26 -4.61 29.00
C ASN A 501 19.05 -5.39 27.68
N SER A 502 19.60 -6.61 27.63
CA SER A 502 19.69 -7.39 26.40
C SER A 502 19.29 -8.86 26.54
N ALA A 503 19.04 -9.47 25.38
CA ALA A 503 18.57 -10.83 25.17
C ALA A 503 19.39 -11.50 24.03
N ARG A 504 19.52 -12.83 24.04
CA ARG A 504 20.39 -13.60 23.14
C ARG A 504 19.74 -14.89 22.64
N GLU A 505 19.93 -15.20 21.36
CA GLU A 505 19.37 -16.39 20.72
C GLU A 505 19.83 -17.69 21.40
N GLY A 506 18.90 -18.62 21.61
CA GLY A 506 19.16 -19.89 22.32
C GLY A 506 19.53 -19.74 23.80
N HIS A 507 19.37 -18.55 24.38
CA HIS A 507 19.63 -18.22 25.78
C HIS A 507 18.43 -17.41 26.33
N LEU A 508 18.69 -16.33 27.07
CA LEU A 508 17.66 -15.51 27.69
C LEU A 508 16.99 -14.57 26.67
N GLY A 509 15.65 -14.52 26.68
CA GLY A 509 14.87 -13.46 26.05
C GLY A 509 14.59 -13.66 24.55
N HIS A 510 14.56 -14.90 24.07
CA HIS A 510 14.21 -15.27 22.70
C HIS A 510 13.33 -16.53 22.68
N ASP A 511 12.27 -16.57 21.88
CA ASP A 511 11.39 -17.74 21.72
C ASP A 511 11.56 -18.46 20.35
N ASP A 512 10.94 -19.64 20.21
CA ASP A 512 11.03 -20.46 18.98
C ASP A 512 10.34 -19.84 17.75
N PHE A 513 9.63 -18.70 17.91
CA PHE A 513 8.92 -17.98 16.84
C PHE A 513 9.62 -16.67 16.42
N GLY A 514 10.76 -16.33 17.05
CA GLY A 514 11.55 -15.14 16.75
C GLY A 514 11.13 -13.87 17.50
N TYR A 515 10.38 -14.02 18.59
CA TYR A 515 10.09 -12.92 19.50
C TYR A 515 11.20 -12.74 20.54
N TRP A 516 11.59 -11.48 20.73
CA TRP A 516 12.56 -11.02 21.71
C TRP A 516 11.85 -10.43 22.92
N PHE A 517 12.38 -10.63 24.12
CA PHE A 517 11.81 -10.13 25.38
C PHE A 517 12.89 -9.60 26.32
N ILE A 518 12.69 -8.40 26.87
CA ILE A 518 13.65 -7.65 27.70
C ILE A 518 12.92 -7.00 28.88
N ILE A 519 13.40 -7.19 30.12
CA ILE A 519 12.86 -6.53 31.32
C ILE A 519 13.71 -5.31 31.72
N LEU A 520 13.08 -4.18 32.03
CA LEU A 520 13.71 -3.01 32.64
C LEU A 520 13.18 -2.82 34.07
N GLU A 521 13.94 -3.19 35.11
CA GLU A 521 13.50 -3.07 36.51
C GLU A 521 13.58 -1.63 37.05
N ASP A 522 12.51 -1.18 37.71
CA ASP A 522 12.43 0.16 38.30
C ASP A 522 13.27 0.24 39.59
N LYS A 523 14.10 1.28 39.70
CA LYS A 523 15.13 1.37 40.74
C LYS A 523 14.53 1.94 42.03
N LEU A 524 14.66 1.21 43.14
CA LEU A 524 14.28 1.69 44.47
C LEU A 524 15.16 2.89 44.86
N LYS A 525 14.59 3.88 45.56
CA LYS A 525 15.34 5.06 46.01
C LYS A 525 16.16 4.80 47.27
N GLU A 526 17.24 5.56 47.41
CA GLU A 526 18.13 5.49 48.58
C GLU A 526 17.36 5.81 49.88
N GLY A 527 17.34 4.85 50.82
CA GLY A 527 16.66 4.96 52.11
C GLY A 527 15.21 4.46 52.15
N GLU A 528 14.67 3.98 51.02
CA GLU A 528 13.39 3.27 50.97
C GLU A 528 13.61 1.75 51.07
N GLU A 529 12.64 1.03 51.62
CA GLU A 529 12.61 -0.45 51.63
C GLU A 529 11.74 -0.97 50.48
N PRO A 530 12.08 -2.11 49.85
CA PRO A 530 11.26 -2.70 48.79
C PRO A 530 9.95 -3.27 49.35
N ASP A 531 8.89 -3.29 48.55
CA ASP A 531 7.63 -3.89 48.97
C ASP A 531 7.74 -5.43 49.12
N GLU A 532 7.53 -5.91 50.35
CA GLU A 532 7.68 -7.33 50.74
C GLU A 532 6.73 -8.31 49.99
N TYR A 533 5.72 -7.82 49.27
CA TYR A 533 4.58 -8.63 48.79
C TYR A 533 4.01 -8.14 47.45
N PHE A 534 3.68 -9.08 46.54
CA PHE A 534 3.08 -8.79 45.24
C PHE A 534 1.68 -9.41 45.08
N PHE A 535 0.67 -8.51 45.05
CA PHE A 535 -0.70 -8.59 44.50
C PHE A 535 -1.66 -9.79 44.68
N GLN A 536 -2.92 -9.45 44.94
CA GLN A 536 -4.13 -10.21 44.59
C GLN A 536 -5.04 -9.35 43.67
N GLU A 537 -5.68 -9.97 42.68
CA GLU A 537 -6.41 -9.29 41.60
C GLU A 537 -7.86 -8.92 42.02
N TYR A 538 -8.26 -7.65 41.86
CA TYR A 538 -9.59 -7.13 42.25
C TYR A 538 -10.12 -6.04 41.31
N ASN A 539 -11.29 -6.25 40.70
CA ASN A 539 -11.95 -5.26 39.85
C ASN A 539 -12.67 -4.18 40.67
N TYR A 540 -12.09 -2.98 40.78
CA TYR A 540 -12.77 -1.76 41.24
C TYR A 540 -12.68 -0.65 40.17
N ILE A 541 -13.62 -0.68 39.22
CA ILE A 541 -13.73 0.30 38.13
C ILE A 541 -14.54 1.56 38.55
N ASP A 542 -15.41 1.46 39.56
CA ASP A 542 -16.50 2.43 39.82
C ASP A 542 -16.19 3.57 40.83
N GLU A 543 -14.94 3.75 41.28
CA GLU A 543 -14.55 4.74 42.31
C GLU A 543 -13.61 5.84 41.79
N TYR A 544 -13.42 5.99 40.47
CA TYR A 544 -12.35 6.79 39.86
C TYR A 544 -12.37 8.32 40.15
N ASP A 545 -13.51 8.89 40.57
CA ASP A 545 -13.67 10.34 40.81
C ASP A 545 -14.59 10.68 42.02
N LYS A 546 -14.61 9.85 43.10
CA LYS A 546 -15.37 10.15 44.35
C LYS A 546 -14.61 10.98 45.39
N GLY A 547 -14.25 12.22 45.02
CA GLY A 547 -13.96 13.30 45.97
C GLY A 547 -12.50 13.45 46.43
N ASP A 548 -11.86 14.57 46.05
CA ASP A 548 -10.45 14.90 46.31
C ASP A 548 -10.08 15.24 47.77
N ASN A 549 -10.93 14.94 48.76
CA ASN A 549 -10.75 15.35 50.16
C ASN A 549 -10.23 14.24 51.11
N ILE A 550 -9.55 13.21 50.58
CA ILE A 550 -8.90 12.16 51.40
C ILE A 550 -7.38 12.26 51.23
N ASP A 551 -6.72 12.61 52.33
CA ASP A 551 -5.28 12.72 52.50
C ASP A 551 -4.53 11.41 52.16
N VAL A 552 -3.27 11.52 51.73
CA VAL A 552 -2.49 10.36 51.24
C VAL A 552 -2.14 9.44 52.40
N GLU A 553 -1.68 10.00 53.52
CA GLU A 553 -1.35 9.24 54.71
C GLU A 553 -2.61 8.64 55.38
N ASP A 554 -3.78 9.29 55.30
CA ASP A 554 -5.05 8.74 55.82
C ASP A 554 -5.65 7.65 54.91
N LEU A 555 -5.41 7.70 53.59
CA LEU A 555 -5.77 6.61 52.68
C LEU A 555 -4.93 5.36 52.98
N ILE A 556 -3.62 5.51 53.13
CA ILE A 556 -2.70 4.41 53.49
C ILE A 556 -3.15 3.77 54.81
N ARG A 557 -3.63 4.56 55.78
CA ARG A 557 -4.18 4.04 57.04
C ARG A 557 -5.42 3.16 56.83
N ARG A 558 -6.47 3.67 56.16
CA ARG A 558 -7.74 2.93 55.97
C ARG A 558 -7.57 1.61 55.22
N VAL A 559 -6.65 1.55 54.25
CA VAL A 559 -6.33 0.33 53.49
C VAL A 559 -5.75 -0.79 54.38
N ASN A 560 -5.25 -0.49 55.58
CA ASN A 560 -4.81 -1.49 56.55
C ASN A 560 -5.93 -1.99 57.50
N ASP A 561 -7.05 -1.27 57.60
CA ASP A 561 -8.10 -1.53 58.59
C ASP A 561 -9.24 -2.44 58.05
N ASP A 562 -9.58 -2.35 56.76
CA ASP A 562 -10.69 -3.09 56.13
C ASP A 562 -10.23 -4.39 55.44
N TYR A 563 -10.51 -5.55 56.07
CA TYR A 563 -10.15 -6.90 55.59
C TYR A 563 -11.30 -7.64 54.90
N TRP A 564 -11.02 -8.46 53.88
CA TRP A 564 -11.99 -9.35 53.23
C TRP A 564 -11.37 -10.67 52.75
N GLU A 565 -12.16 -11.74 52.69
CA GLU A 565 -11.69 -13.11 52.35
C GLU A 565 -11.79 -13.42 50.84
N PRO A 566 -10.78 -14.04 50.19
CA PRO A 566 -10.80 -14.23 48.74
C PRO A 566 -11.79 -15.30 48.27
N GLY A 567 -12.63 -14.94 47.29
CA GLY A 567 -13.33 -15.90 46.42
C GLY A 567 -12.62 -16.01 45.08
N GLU A 568 -12.27 -17.23 44.64
CA GLU A 568 -11.52 -17.44 43.40
C GLU A 568 -12.33 -17.05 42.14
N VAL A 569 -11.68 -16.35 41.21
CA VAL A 569 -12.16 -16.11 39.85
C VAL A 569 -11.01 -16.41 38.88
N TRP A 570 -11.28 -17.24 37.87
CA TRP A 570 -10.28 -17.57 36.85
C TRP A 570 -10.12 -16.43 35.83
N SER A 571 -9.05 -15.64 35.94
CA SER A 571 -8.57 -14.81 34.83
C SER A 571 -7.96 -15.70 33.74
N ARG A 572 -8.49 -15.62 32.51
CA ARG A 572 -7.95 -16.30 31.33
C ARG A 572 -6.70 -15.54 30.86
N LYS A 573 -5.54 -16.03 31.27
CA LYS A 573 -4.23 -15.47 30.91
C LYS A 573 -3.89 -15.75 29.45
N SER A 574 -3.27 -14.78 28.78
CA SER A 574 -2.81 -14.96 27.39
C SER A 574 -1.70 -16.01 27.32
N ARG A 575 -1.55 -16.67 26.17
CA ARG A 575 -0.40 -17.55 25.92
C ARG A 575 0.93 -16.80 26.01
N LEU A 576 0.98 -15.55 25.54
CA LEU A 576 2.20 -14.73 25.59
C LEU A 576 2.49 -14.25 27.02
N GLU A 577 1.46 -13.89 27.79
CA GLU A 577 1.56 -13.62 29.23
C GLU A 577 2.09 -14.85 30.02
N MET A 578 1.70 -16.06 29.61
CA MET A 578 2.22 -17.31 30.18
C MET A 578 3.69 -17.52 29.84
N VAL A 579 4.12 -17.23 28.61
CA VAL A 579 5.54 -17.28 28.22
C VAL A 579 6.37 -16.27 29.02
N ALA A 580 5.91 -15.02 29.14
CA ALA A 580 6.58 -13.99 29.96
C ALA A 580 6.69 -14.40 31.44
N LYS A 581 5.66 -15.03 32.01
CA LYS A 581 5.66 -15.49 33.41
C LYS A 581 6.50 -16.76 33.63
N LEU A 582 6.58 -17.65 32.64
CA LEU A 582 7.53 -18.78 32.66
C LEU A 582 8.97 -18.26 32.58
N TYR A 583 9.25 -17.29 31.72
CA TYR A 583 10.55 -16.64 31.60
C TYR A 583 10.98 -15.97 32.91
N GLU A 584 10.11 -15.16 33.52
CA GLU A 584 10.31 -14.55 34.84
C GLU A 584 10.64 -15.60 35.91
N GLN A 585 9.89 -16.71 35.96
CA GLN A 585 10.07 -17.79 36.95
C GLN A 585 11.34 -18.62 36.73
N MET A 586 11.79 -18.79 35.49
CA MET A 586 12.94 -19.63 35.15
C MET A 586 14.29 -18.92 35.28
N PHE A 587 14.34 -17.60 35.07
CA PHE A 587 15.62 -16.90 34.84
C PHE A 587 15.83 -15.61 35.64
N GLY A 588 14.77 -14.93 36.09
CA GLY A 588 14.88 -13.62 36.74
C GLY A 588 15.30 -12.48 35.78
N PRO A 589 15.60 -11.28 36.32
CA PRO A 589 15.90 -10.09 35.51
C PRO A 589 17.30 -10.12 34.86
N ASN A 590 17.41 -9.45 33.72
CA ASN A 590 18.52 -9.46 32.76
C ASN A 590 19.94 -9.54 33.38
N SER A 591 20.64 -10.64 33.05
CA SER A 591 22.09 -10.85 33.17
C SER A 591 22.97 -9.78 32.47
N PRO A 592 23.78 -8.89 33.09
CA PRO A 592 24.76 -8.11 32.30
C PRO A 592 25.85 -9.04 31.73
N GLN A 593 26.22 -8.85 30.46
CA GLN A 593 27.23 -9.65 29.74
C GLN A 593 28.39 -8.76 29.25
N THR A 594 29.55 -9.38 29.05
CA THR A 594 30.81 -8.72 28.64
C THR A 594 31.07 -8.85 27.14
N GLU A 595 31.91 -7.97 26.59
CA GLU A 595 32.28 -8.04 25.15
C GLU A 595 32.97 -9.36 24.78
N GLU A 596 33.67 -10.00 25.72
CA GLU A 596 34.34 -11.30 25.49
C GLU A 596 33.33 -12.46 25.35
N GLU A 597 32.11 -12.31 25.86
CA GLU A 597 31.04 -13.32 25.78
C GLU A 597 30.25 -13.23 24.45
N LEU A 598 30.42 -12.17 23.65
CA LEU A 598 29.74 -11.95 22.35
C LEU A 598 30.29 -12.81 21.18
N GLY A 599 31.16 -13.79 21.46
CA GLY A 599 31.83 -14.63 20.46
C GLY A 599 30.89 -15.42 19.53
N GLU A 600 31.47 -15.93 18.42
CA GLU A 600 30.74 -16.55 17.31
C GLU A 600 29.76 -17.66 17.74
N ILE A 601 28.47 -17.33 17.72
CA ILE A 601 27.39 -18.30 17.93
C ILE A 601 27.27 -19.16 16.66
N PRO A 602 27.38 -20.51 16.74
CA PRO A 602 27.14 -21.38 15.60
C PRO A 602 25.72 -21.22 15.05
N ASP A 603 25.52 -21.55 13.77
CA ASP A 603 24.18 -21.50 13.16
C ASP A 603 23.19 -22.45 13.87
N ALA A 604 21.89 -22.19 13.70
CA ALA A 604 20.84 -22.95 14.39
C ALA A 604 20.84 -24.45 14.05
N GLU A 605 21.24 -24.84 12.84
CA GLU A 605 21.32 -26.26 12.46
C GLU A 605 22.52 -26.95 13.14
N THR A 606 23.67 -26.27 13.21
CA THR A 606 24.86 -26.71 13.95
C THR A 606 24.59 -26.77 15.46
N ARG A 607 23.92 -25.77 16.05
CA ARG A 607 23.50 -25.82 17.46
C ARG A 607 22.52 -26.96 17.73
N TYR A 608 21.52 -27.18 16.86
CA TYR A 608 20.59 -28.31 17.00
C TYR A 608 21.33 -29.65 16.89
N LYS A 609 22.30 -29.79 15.98
CA LYS A 609 23.17 -30.99 15.90
C LYS A 609 23.99 -31.17 17.19
N GLN A 610 24.66 -30.12 17.68
CA GLN A 610 25.45 -30.15 18.91
C GLN A 610 24.60 -30.48 20.15
N TRP A 611 23.43 -29.86 20.30
CA TRP A 611 22.46 -30.17 21.35
C TRP A 611 21.97 -31.63 21.26
N LYS A 612 21.70 -32.12 20.05
CA LYS A 612 21.30 -33.50 19.76
C LYS A 612 22.43 -34.51 19.91
N GLU A 613 23.68 -34.08 20.02
CA GLU A 613 24.84 -34.92 20.36
C GLU A 613 25.15 -34.87 21.85
N ALA A 614 25.09 -33.70 22.50
CA ALA A 614 25.14 -33.56 23.96
C ALA A 614 24.02 -34.36 24.65
N SER A 615 22.81 -34.33 24.09
CA SER A 615 21.64 -35.08 24.57
C SER A 615 21.74 -36.61 24.36
N LYS A 616 22.83 -37.13 23.77
CA LYS A 616 23.16 -38.57 23.75
C LYS A 616 24.12 -38.98 24.86
N ILE A 617 24.74 -38.02 25.56
CA ILE A 617 25.84 -38.28 26.52
C ILE A 617 25.31 -38.56 27.93
N ASP A 618 24.11 -38.06 28.28
CA ASP A 618 23.45 -38.45 29.53
C ASP A 618 22.54 -39.69 29.32
N HIS A 619 22.83 -40.75 30.07
CA HIS A 619 22.01 -41.96 30.20
C HIS A 619 21.75 -42.29 31.69
N SER A 620 21.89 -41.30 32.57
CA SER A 620 21.86 -41.50 34.03
C SER A 620 21.49 -40.25 34.85
N ASN A 621 20.38 -39.56 34.53
CA ASN A 621 19.42 -39.15 35.56
C ASN A 621 18.06 -38.66 35.03
N ASN A 622 17.09 -38.59 35.94
CA ASN A 622 15.70 -38.20 35.64
C ASN A 622 15.58 -36.69 35.35
N MET A 623 15.14 -36.36 34.14
CA MET A 623 14.19 -35.25 33.94
C MET A 623 12.77 -35.84 33.99
N PRO A 624 11.77 -35.12 34.54
CA PRO A 624 10.43 -35.69 34.69
C PRO A 624 9.73 -35.85 33.34
N CYS A 625 9.12 -37.02 33.15
CA CYS A 625 8.02 -37.15 32.21
C CYS A 625 6.88 -36.24 32.66
N TYR A 626 6.17 -35.60 31.72
CA TYR A 626 4.86 -35.05 32.03
C TYR A 626 3.88 -36.21 32.19
N ASP A 627 3.74 -36.72 33.42
CA ASP A 627 2.78 -37.77 33.75
C ASP A 627 1.35 -37.23 33.64
N VAL A 628 0.79 -37.36 32.43
CA VAL A 628 -0.62 -37.15 32.16
C VAL A 628 -1.40 -38.29 32.83
N ILE A 629 -1.96 -38.01 34.01
CA ILE A 629 -2.87 -38.92 34.70
C ILE A 629 -4.23 -38.88 33.98
N ASP A 630 -4.39 -39.74 32.96
CA ASP A 630 -5.68 -39.99 32.33
C ASP A 630 -6.54 -40.92 33.20
N ASP A 631 -7.24 -40.31 34.15
CA ASP A 631 -8.25 -40.96 35.00
C ASP A 631 -9.62 -41.14 34.27
N GLY A 632 -9.67 -40.93 32.95
CA GLY A 632 -10.83 -41.23 32.10
C GLY A 632 -12.03 -40.30 32.27
N LYS A 633 -11.81 -39.01 32.62
CA LYS A 633 -12.86 -38.00 32.82
C LYS A 633 -12.69 -36.80 31.89
N GLU A 634 -13.80 -36.31 31.39
CA GLU A 634 -13.89 -35.37 30.26
C GLU A 634 -13.44 -33.92 30.55
N PHE A 635 -13.00 -33.59 31.78
CA PHE A 635 -12.75 -32.21 32.24
C PHE A 635 -11.55 -32.00 33.19
N ASP A 636 -10.68 -33.00 33.41
CA ASP A 636 -9.50 -32.82 34.26
C ASP A 636 -8.34 -32.15 33.48
N ILE A 637 -8.24 -30.82 33.59
CA ILE A 637 -7.06 -30.03 33.18
C ILE A 637 -6.74 -29.02 34.29
N PHE A 638 -5.48 -28.98 34.73
CA PHE A 638 -4.94 -28.08 35.77
C PHE A 638 -5.38 -28.33 37.23
N ASN A 639 -5.15 -29.53 37.74
CA ASN A 639 -4.87 -29.68 39.18
C ASN A 639 -3.36 -29.45 39.43
N VAL A 640 -3.00 -28.26 39.94
CA VAL A 640 -1.62 -27.99 40.38
C VAL A 640 -1.36 -28.75 41.69
N ILE A 641 -0.32 -29.59 41.71
CA ILE A 641 0.12 -30.25 42.94
C ILE A 641 0.74 -29.18 43.85
N SER A 642 -0.07 -28.66 44.78
CA SER A 642 0.41 -27.82 45.87
C SER A 642 1.19 -28.68 46.86
N ASP A 643 2.52 -28.66 46.73
CA ASP A 643 3.43 -29.17 47.77
C ASP A 643 3.01 -28.59 49.13
N PRO A 644 2.78 -29.42 50.18
CA PRO A 644 2.40 -28.95 51.50
C PRO A 644 3.37 -27.90 52.07
N VAL A 645 4.67 -28.02 51.81
CA VAL A 645 5.68 -27.06 52.30
C VAL A 645 5.55 -25.71 51.58
N SER A 646 5.25 -25.72 50.29
CA SER A 646 4.96 -24.53 49.49
C SER A 646 3.63 -23.90 49.88
N ALA A 647 2.59 -24.69 50.16
CA ALA A 647 1.30 -24.21 50.66
C ALA A 647 1.42 -23.59 52.08
N GLU A 648 2.25 -24.17 52.94
CA GLU A 648 2.51 -23.65 54.29
C GLU A 648 3.42 -22.41 54.26
N LYS A 649 4.41 -22.37 53.35
CA LYS A 649 5.12 -21.13 52.98
C LYS A 649 4.15 -20.03 52.52
N PHE A 650 3.16 -20.37 51.68
CA PHE A 650 2.17 -19.40 51.20
C PHE A 650 1.29 -18.87 52.35
N LYS A 651 0.81 -19.75 53.24
CA LYS A 651 0.03 -19.39 54.43
C LYS A 651 0.81 -18.58 55.48
N SER A 652 2.14 -18.69 55.48
CA SER A 652 3.02 -17.94 56.40
C SER A 652 3.49 -16.58 55.88
N LYS A 653 3.25 -16.27 54.59
CA LYS A 653 3.38 -14.90 54.08
C LYS A 653 2.17 -14.08 54.50
N LYS A 654 2.38 -12.81 54.88
CA LYS A 654 1.28 -11.84 55.03
C LYS A 654 0.66 -11.55 53.65
N PRO A 655 -0.62 -11.14 53.58
CA PRO A 655 -1.22 -10.74 52.30
C PRO A 655 -0.56 -9.47 51.75
N PRO A 656 -0.48 -9.32 50.41
CA PRO A 656 0.05 -8.10 49.79
C PRO A 656 -0.83 -6.87 50.00
N LEU A 657 -0.17 -5.72 50.16
CA LEU A 657 -0.81 -4.42 49.97
C LEU A 657 -1.23 -4.28 48.50
N ALA A 658 -2.50 -3.99 48.25
CA ALA A 658 -3.04 -3.82 46.90
C ALA A 658 -2.62 -2.45 46.33
N TYR A 659 -1.67 -2.44 45.39
CA TYR A 659 -1.00 -1.23 44.92
C TYR A 659 -1.24 -0.91 43.43
N TRP A 660 -2.41 -0.33 43.11
CA TRP A 660 -2.83 -0.11 41.73
C TRP A 660 -2.08 1.04 41.05
N ILE A 661 -1.02 0.73 40.28
CA ILE A 661 -0.21 1.69 39.52
C ILE A 661 -1.06 2.52 38.52
N GLU A 662 -2.14 1.93 37.99
CA GLU A 662 -3.12 2.61 37.12
C GLU A 662 -3.90 3.75 37.82
N MET A 663 -4.03 3.72 39.15
CA MET A 663 -4.70 4.79 39.90
C MET A 663 -3.77 6.00 40.06
N ARG A 664 -4.32 7.22 39.93
CA ARG A 664 -3.58 8.49 40.14
C ARG A 664 -2.90 8.58 41.52
N LYS A 665 -3.51 8.02 42.56
CA LYS A 665 -2.89 7.94 43.90
C LYS A 665 -1.79 6.87 43.96
N GLY A 666 -1.95 5.75 43.23
CA GLY A 666 -0.97 4.68 43.08
C GLY A 666 0.31 5.13 42.37
N ARG A 667 0.22 5.63 41.13
CA ARG A 667 1.42 6.12 40.41
C ARG A 667 2.17 7.20 41.21
N LYS A 668 1.45 8.06 41.97
CA LYS A 668 2.06 9.08 42.85
C LYS A 668 2.89 8.51 44.00
N ALA A 669 2.36 7.60 44.82
CA ALA A 669 3.13 7.05 45.94
C ALA A 669 4.14 5.97 45.50
N TRP A 670 4.01 5.40 44.29
CA TRP A 670 5.10 4.64 43.65
C TRP A 670 6.25 5.57 43.25
N LEU A 671 5.96 6.70 42.58
CA LEU A 671 6.93 7.75 42.28
C LEU A 671 7.52 8.43 43.53
N LYS A 672 6.94 8.27 44.73
CA LYS A 672 7.62 8.62 45.99
C LYS A 672 8.81 7.67 46.24
N ARG A 673 8.63 6.36 46.15
CA ARG A 673 9.59 5.32 46.62
C ARG A 673 10.52 4.75 45.55
N TYR A 674 10.09 4.74 44.29
CA TYR A 674 10.82 4.17 43.15
C TYR A 674 11.14 5.23 42.09
N MET A 675 12.13 4.93 41.25
CA MET A 675 12.49 5.66 40.04
C MET A 675 12.23 4.79 38.81
N PRO A 676 11.52 5.29 37.79
CA PRO A 676 11.29 4.53 36.56
C PRO A 676 12.61 4.11 35.90
N ALA A 677 12.72 2.84 35.50
CA ALA A 677 13.81 2.28 34.71
C ALA A 677 13.95 3.03 33.39
N ILE A 678 12.83 3.25 32.72
CA ILE A 678 12.65 4.22 31.65
C ILE A 678 11.53 5.21 32.04
N PRO A 679 11.87 6.49 32.27
CA PRO A 679 10.89 7.56 32.46
C PRO A 679 10.09 7.93 31.20
N HIS A 680 8.92 8.53 31.40
CA HIS A 680 8.17 9.18 30.31
C HIS A 680 9.04 10.23 29.59
N GLY A 681 8.97 10.25 28.27
CA GLY A 681 9.73 11.20 27.45
C GLY A 681 11.19 10.78 27.15
N CYS A 682 11.71 9.71 27.77
CA CYS A 682 13.01 9.17 27.39
C CYS A 682 13.01 8.63 25.96
N ARG A 683 14.09 8.93 25.23
CA ARG A 683 14.29 8.46 23.86
C ARG A 683 14.99 7.11 23.87
N TYR A 684 14.59 6.22 22.97
CA TYR A 684 15.12 4.87 22.87
C TYR A 684 15.02 4.31 21.44
N ARG A 685 15.79 3.24 21.20
CA ARG A 685 15.79 2.38 20.01
C ARG A 685 16.02 0.93 20.43
N VAL A 686 15.76 0.01 19.50
CA VAL A 686 16.21 -1.38 19.62
C VAL A 686 17.49 -1.58 18.81
N TYR A 687 18.45 -2.26 19.42
CA TYR A 687 19.70 -2.68 18.83
C TYR A 687 19.62 -4.19 18.54
N PHE A 688 19.94 -4.60 17.32
CA PHE A 688 20.06 -6.00 16.92
C PHE A 688 21.50 -6.32 16.51
N ASN A 689 21.99 -7.50 16.88
CA ASN A 689 23.13 -8.10 16.18
C ASN A 689 22.61 -9.19 15.24
N THR A 690 23.00 -9.14 13.96
CA THR A 690 22.48 -10.00 12.89
C THR A 690 23.63 -10.75 12.21
N PRO A 691 23.38 -11.75 11.35
CA PRO A 691 24.42 -12.41 10.57
C PRO A 691 25.23 -11.48 9.66
N GLU A 692 24.73 -10.28 9.38
CA GLU A 692 25.32 -9.30 8.46
C GLU A 692 25.92 -8.09 9.18
N GLY A 693 25.68 -7.95 10.49
CA GLY A 693 26.25 -6.90 11.35
C GLY A 693 25.29 -6.37 12.42
N ALA A 694 25.75 -5.36 13.15
CA ALA A 694 24.96 -4.61 14.12
C ALA A 694 24.03 -3.59 13.45
N LEU A 695 22.80 -3.46 13.96
CA LEU A 695 21.75 -2.59 13.42
C LEU A 695 21.00 -1.89 14.56
N GLU A 696 20.74 -0.59 14.43
CA GLU A 696 19.80 0.12 15.30
C GLU A 696 18.52 0.47 14.56
N ARG A 697 17.37 0.30 15.21
CA ARG A 697 16.03 0.53 14.65
C ARG A 697 15.14 1.31 15.62
N VAL A 698 14.21 2.08 15.06
CA VAL A 698 12.99 2.44 15.79
C VAL A 698 12.11 1.18 15.89
N PRO A 699 11.65 0.76 17.09
CA PRO A 699 10.82 -0.44 17.26
C PRO A 699 9.56 -0.43 16.39
N ALA A 700 9.14 -1.60 15.90
CA ALA A 700 8.02 -1.72 14.96
C ALA A 700 6.67 -1.31 15.59
N TRP A 701 6.57 -1.49 16.90
CA TRP A 701 5.42 -1.19 17.75
C TRP A 701 5.56 0.14 18.52
N ALA A 702 6.47 1.04 18.10
CA ALA A 702 6.64 2.34 18.72
C ALA A 702 5.37 3.21 18.57
N THR A 703 4.82 3.67 19.70
CA THR A 703 3.57 4.46 19.78
C THR A 703 3.78 5.97 19.64
N TYR A 704 5.01 6.45 19.83
CA TYR A 704 5.41 7.82 19.49
C TYR A 704 6.88 7.86 19.08
N VAL A 705 7.18 8.57 18.00
CA VAL A 705 8.51 8.64 17.37
C VAL A 705 8.78 10.08 16.98
N LEU A 706 9.92 10.64 17.40
CA LEU A 706 10.29 12.00 17.02
C LEU A 706 11.10 12.00 15.72
N SER A 707 10.63 12.80 14.75
CA SER A 707 11.33 13.07 13.49
C SER A 707 12.71 13.73 13.72
N GLU A 708 13.62 13.50 12.77
CA GLU A 708 14.99 14.05 12.77
C GLU A 708 14.99 15.59 12.91
N ALA A 709 15.78 16.09 13.85
CA ALA A 709 16.04 17.51 14.04
C ALA A 709 17.55 17.76 14.09
N ASP A 710 18.02 18.80 13.39
CA ASP A 710 19.42 19.25 13.34
C ASP A 710 20.45 18.14 13.07
N GLY A 711 20.12 17.20 12.16
CA GLY A 711 21.05 16.17 11.68
C GLY A 711 21.25 14.98 12.63
N LYS A 712 20.36 14.79 13.60
CA LYS A 712 20.30 13.58 14.45
C LYS A 712 19.26 12.60 13.89
N GLU A 713 19.48 11.31 14.10
CA GLU A 713 18.51 10.27 13.69
C GLU A 713 17.16 10.41 14.43
N ALA A 714 16.14 9.69 13.96
CA ALA A 714 14.87 9.57 14.67
C ALA A 714 14.96 8.55 15.80
N TYR A 715 14.11 8.73 16.82
CA TYR A 715 14.06 7.89 18.02
C TYR A 715 12.60 7.64 18.43
N ALA A 716 12.31 6.46 18.97
CA ALA A 716 11.08 6.23 19.71
C ALA A 716 11.14 7.00 21.05
N VAL A 717 9.98 7.38 21.57
CA VAL A 717 9.83 8.07 22.86
C VAL A 717 8.89 7.26 23.74
N HIS A 718 9.28 6.98 24.98
CA HIS A 718 8.42 6.26 25.91
C HIS A 718 7.23 7.13 26.33
N TRP A 719 6.08 6.94 25.66
CA TRP A 719 4.88 7.74 25.88
C TRP A 719 4.02 7.21 27.04
N GLU A 720 4.52 7.38 28.28
CA GLU A 720 3.80 6.98 29.50
C GLU A 720 3.39 8.20 30.37
N PRO A 721 2.53 9.12 29.90
CA PRO A 721 2.18 10.36 30.61
C PRO A 721 1.67 10.10 32.04
N SER A 722 1.84 11.06 32.96
CA SER A 722 1.41 10.86 34.36
C SER A 722 -0.13 10.74 34.44
N PRO A 723 -0.71 10.10 35.47
CA PRO A 723 -2.17 10.05 35.61
C PRO A 723 -2.84 11.40 35.97
N GLU A 724 -2.07 12.48 36.03
CA GLU A 724 -2.59 13.85 36.08
C GLU A 724 -2.74 14.45 34.67
N ASP A 725 -1.90 14.01 33.73
CA ASP A 725 -1.75 14.53 32.37
C ASP A 725 -2.39 13.61 31.31
N ILE A 726 -2.62 12.33 31.63
CA ILE A 726 -3.21 11.32 30.75
C ILE A 726 -4.58 11.78 30.22
N TYR A 727 -4.82 11.60 28.92
CA TYR A 727 -6.03 12.10 28.29
C TYR A 727 -7.30 11.41 28.82
N LYS A 728 -8.18 12.17 29.49
CA LYS A 728 -9.54 11.75 29.84
C LYS A 728 -10.52 12.10 28.71
N TRP A 729 -11.05 11.08 28.03
CA TRP A 729 -12.19 11.20 27.13
C TRP A 729 -13.40 11.81 27.85
N ARG A 730 -14.06 12.80 27.23
CA ARG A 730 -15.21 13.55 27.81
C ARG A 730 -16.51 13.21 27.11
N TYR A 731 -16.44 12.94 25.81
CA TYR A 731 -17.60 12.65 24.98
C TYR A 731 -17.70 11.15 24.69
N LYS A 732 -18.84 10.74 24.13
CA LYS A 732 -19.03 9.38 23.59
C LYS A 732 -19.02 9.47 22.08
N ARG A 733 -18.56 8.39 21.43
CA ARG A 733 -18.67 8.21 19.98
C ARG A 733 -20.10 8.53 19.50
N PRO A 734 -20.25 9.32 18.42
CA PRO A 734 -21.53 9.47 17.74
C PRO A 734 -22.00 8.14 17.14
N ASN A 735 -23.30 7.87 17.14
CA ASN A 735 -23.89 6.74 16.39
C ASN A 735 -23.68 6.93 14.88
N THR A 736 -23.43 5.85 14.14
CA THR A 736 -23.08 5.95 12.72
C THR A 736 -24.30 6.39 11.87
N PRO A 737 -24.18 7.52 11.11
CA PRO A 737 -25.31 8.08 10.37
C PRO A 737 -25.58 7.33 9.06
N LYS A 738 -26.84 7.31 8.62
CA LYS A 738 -27.27 6.60 7.39
C LYS A 738 -26.72 7.20 6.08
N THR A 739 -26.15 8.40 6.15
CA THR A 739 -25.51 9.09 5.03
C THR A 739 -24.22 9.72 5.52
N LEU A 740 -23.13 9.49 4.79
CA LEU A 740 -21.81 10.03 5.12
C LEU A 740 -21.55 11.26 4.25
N ARG A 741 -21.26 12.38 4.90
CA ARG A 741 -20.86 13.64 4.29
C ARG A 741 -19.48 13.95 4.85
N ILE A 742 -18.48 13.48 4.12
CA ILE A 742 -17.09 13.33 4.54
C ILE A 742 -16.29 14.56 4.12
N TYR A 743 -15.54 15.13 5.05
CA TYR A 743 -14.64 16.25 4.81
C TYR A 743 -13.19 15.73 4.95
N GLU A 744 -12.53 15.53 3.81
CA GLU A 744 -11.19 14.94 3.72
C GLU A 744 -10.12 16.00 4.05
N CYS A 745 -9.16 15.63 4.90
CA CYS A 745 -8.26 16.54 5.59
C CYS A 745 -6.87 15.96 5.79
N HIS A 746 -5.88 16.87 5.82
CA HIS A 746 -4.50 16.58 6.22
C HIS A 746 -4.05 17.69 7.19
N VAL A 747 -3.86 17.32 8.46
CA VAL A 747 -3.69 18.26 9.58
C VAL A 747 -2.60 19.30 9.30
N GLY A 748 -1.44 18.87 8.80
CA GLY A 748 -0.27 19.72 8.63
C GLY A 748 -0.42 20.91 7.68
N ILE A 749 -1.36 20.91 6.74
CA ILE A 749 -1.55 22.00 5.75
C ILE A 749 -2.84 22.81 6.00
N SER A 750 -3.51 22.57 7.12
CA SER A 750 -4.86 23.07 7.40
C SER A 750 -4.93 24.52 7.92
N GLY A 751 -3.82 25.09 8.41
CA GLY A 751 -3.73 26.49 8.83
C GLY A 751 -3.39 27.44 7.67
N SER A 752 -3.59 28.74 7.86
CA SER A 752 -3.28 29.76 6.83
C SER A 752 -1.81 30.20 6.82
N GLU A 753 -1.10 30.03 7.93
CA GLU A 753 0.34 30.28 8.00
C GLU A 753 1.11 29.24 7.18
N PRO A 754 2.17 29.61 6.43
CA PRO A 754 3.00 28.68 5.66
C PRO A 754 3.94 27.90 6.60
N LYS A 755 3.37 26.99 7.38
CA LYS A 755 4.03 26.14 8.38
C LYS A 755 3.27 24.82 8.53
N ILE A 756 3.87 23.83 9.19
CA ILE A 756 3.11 22.67 9.66
C ILE A 756 2.13 23.11 10.75
N THR A 757 0.85 22.83 10.55
CA THR A 757 -0.25 23.11 11.49
C THR A 757 -0.43 21.94 12.46
N SER A 758 -0.73 22.24 13.73
CA SER A 758 -0.85 21.23 14.81
C SER A 758 -2.28 20.68 14.97
N PHE A 759 -2.41 19.54 15.65
CA PHE A 759 -3.70 18.97 16.07
C PHE A 759 -4.53 19.99 16.87
N ASN A 760 -3.91 20.76 17.77
CA ASN A 760 -4.59 21.82 18.55
C ASN A 760 -5.12 22.96 17.66
N GLU A 761 -4.35 23.38 16.66
CA GLU A 761 -4.80 24.41 15.71
C GLU A 761 -5.93 23.89 14.80
N PHE A 762 -5.84 22.64 14.33
CA PHE A 762 -6.93 21.98 13.60
C PHE A 762 -8.20 21.87 14.44
N THR A 763 -8.08 21.41 15.68
CA THR A 763 -9.19 21.24 16.63
C THR A 763 -9.91 22.57 16.90
N SER A 764 -9.16 23.65 17.10
CA SER A 764 -9.72 24.96 17.45
C SER A 764 -10.20 25.80 16.27
N LYS A 765 -9.68 25.58 15.05
CA LYS A 765 -9.98 26.40 13.86
C LYS A 765 -10.78 25.66 12.79
N VAL A 766 -10.50 24.39 12.56
CA VAL A 766 -11.02 23.62 11.41
C VAL A 766 -12.26 22.80 11.77
N LEU A 767 -12.28 22.09 12.91
CA LEU A 767 -13.49 21.36 13.33
C LEU A 767 -14.76 22.24 13.40
N PRO A 768 -14.72 23.50 13.91
CA PRO A 768 -15.88 24.39 13.88
C PRO A 768 -16.32 24.77 12.46
N HIS A 769 -15.37 24.94 11.53
CA HIS A 769 -15.67 25.20 10.11
C HIS A 769 -16.38 24.00 9.48
N VAL A 770 -15.84 22.79 9.62
CA VAL A 770 -16.45 21.54 9.14
C VAL A 770 -17.86 21.36 9.69
N LYS A 771 -18.06 21.61 10.99
CA LYS A 771 -19.40 21.52 11.59
C LYS A 771 -20.36 22.58 11.04
N SER A 772 -19.88 23.81 10.81
CA SER A 772 -20.68 24.89 10.22
C SER A 772 -21.04 24.64 8.74
N ALA A 773 -20.26 23.80 8.07
CA ALA A 773 -20.47 23.38 6.69
C ALA A 773 -21.50 22.23 6.53
N GLY A 774 -21.85 21.52 7.62
CA GLY A 774 -22.87 20.46 7.63
C GLY A 774 -22.34 19.03 7.35
N TYR A 775 -21.02 18.88 7.30
CA TYR A 775 -20.34 17.60 7.20
C TYR A 775 -20.43 16.85 8.55
N ASN A 776 -20.54 15.53 8.51
CA ASN A 776 -20.74 14.67 9.69
C ASN A 776 -19.62 13.64 9.91
N VAL A 777 -18.62 13.62 9.03
CA VAL A 777 -17.39 12.82 9.15
C VAL A 777 -16.21 13.70 8.74
N ILE A 778 -15.09 13.63 9.47
CA ILE A 778 -13.78 14.00 8.94
C ILE A 778 -13.00 12.75 8.57
N GLN A 779 -12.27 12.81 7.47
CA GLN A 779 -11.34 11.74 7.06
C GLN A 779 -9.94 12.30 7.03
N LEU A 780 -9.03 11.70 7.80
CA LEU A 780 -7.69 12.20 8.03
C LEU A 780 -6.65 11.32 7.35
N PHE A 781 -5.86 11.89 6.44
CA PHE A 781 -4.66 11.25 5.89
C PHE A 781 -3.37 11.91 6.40
N GLY A 782 -2.29 11.14 6.40
CA GLY A 782 -0.99 11.55 6.93
C GLY A 782 -0.87 11.61 8.46
N VAL A 783 -1.88 11.16 9.21
CA VAL A 783 -1.81 11.09 10.68
C VAL A 783 -0.89 9.96 11.17
N VAL A 784 -0.78 8.84 10.45
CA VAL A 784 0.19 7.77 10.76
C VAL A 784 1.62 8.26 10.48
N GLU A 785 2.58 7.94 11.35
CA GLU A 785 3.93 8.49 11.26
C GLU A 785 4.72 7.98 10.04
N HIS A 786 5.28 8.94 9.30
CA HIS A 786 5.94 8.80 8.02
C HIS A 786 7.17 9.73 7.98
N LYS A 787 8.38 9.23 7.70
CA LYS A 787 9.60 10.07 7.72
C LYS A 787 9.61 11.15 6.63
N ASP A 788 9.15 10.81 5.42
CA ASP A 788 9.13 11.69 4.26
C ASP A 788 7.81 12.49 4.20
N TYR A 789 7.80 13.72 4.71
CA TYR A 789 6.62 14.60 4.67
C TYR A 789 6.15 14.94 3.23
N SER A 790 7.02 14.82 2.21
CA SER A 790 6.62 14.98 0.81
C SER A 790 5.84 13.79 0.24
N SER A 791 5.76 12.68 0.98
CA SER A 791 4.83 11.58 0.70
C SER A 791 3.39 11.84 1.17
N VAL A 792 3.15 12.96 1.86
CA VAL A 792 1.84 13.42 2.38
C VAL A 792 1.12 12.43 3.32
N GLY A 793 1.85 11.41 3.81
CA GLY A 793 1.32 10.32 4.62
C GLY A 793 1.60 8.92 4.04
N TYR A 794 1.76 8.81 2.72
CA TYR A 794 1.72 7.51 2.05
C TYR A 794 2.99 6.66 2.21
N LYS A 795 4.13 7.22 2.66
CA LYS A 795 5.31 6.42 3.04
C LYS A 795 5.39 6.24 4.55
N VAL A 796 4.41 5.53 5.12
CA VAL A 796 4.37 5.16 6.53
C VAL A 796 5.66 4.46 6.95
N THR A 797 6.21 4.87 8.10
CA THR A 797 7.37 4.24 8.72
C THR A 797 7.00 3.54 10.03
N ASN A 798 6.19 4.16 10.88
CA ASN A 798 5.82 3.62 12.20
C ASN A 798 4.31 3.55 12.32
N PHE A 799 3.75 2.34 12.18
CA PHE A 799 2.31 2.13 12.00
C PHE A 799 1.49 2.46 13.25
N PHE A 800 2.08 2.30 14.45
CA PHE A 800 1.41 2.54 15.73
C PHE A 800 1.55 3.98 16.24
N ALA A 801 2.35 4.82 15.59
CA ALA A 801 2.59 6.20 16.01
C ALA A 801 1.73 7.22 15.24
N VAL A 802 1.20 8.20 15.97
CA VAL A 802 0.76 9.47 15.37
C VAL A 802 1.98 10.28 14.91
N SER A 803 1.83 11.05 13.82
CA SER A 803 2.92 11.85 13.30
C SER A 803 3.28 13.01 14.24
N SER A 804 4.50 13.00 14.74
CA SER A 804 5.00 13.95 15.74
C SER A 804 5.01 15.40 15.25
N ARG A 805 4.94 15.59 13.92
CA ARG A 805 4.87 16.90 13.27
C ARG A 805 3.63 17.71 13.64
N PHE A 806 2.55 17.05 14.08
CA PHE A 806 1.29 17.73 14.41
C PHE A 806 1.05 17.88 15.92
N GLY A 807 1.82 17.16 16.77
CA GLY A 807 1.67 17.21 18.22
C GLY A 807 1.98 15.86 18.89
N THR A 808 1.37 15.63 20.03
CA THR A 808 1.49 14.40 20.84
C THR A 808 0.34 13.41 20.58
N PRO A 809 0.44 12.14 21.03
CA PRO A 809 -0.69 11.19 21.05
C PRO A 809 -1.95 11.76 21.70
N ASP A 810 -1.80 12.43 22.84
CA ASP A 810 -2.94 12.98 23.59
C ASP A 810 -3.54 14.24 22.95
N ASP A 811 -2.77 15.00 22.17
CA ASP A 811 -3.31 16.04 21.28
C ASP A 811 -4.18 15.46 20.15
N PHE A 812 -3.88 14.26 19.67
CA PHE A 812 -4.73 13.58 18.68
C PHE A 812 -5.99 12.99 19.32
N LYS A 813 -5.91 12.35 20.50
CA LYS A 813 -7.10 11.94 21.27
C LYS A 813 -8.04 13.12 21.52
N LYS A 814 -7.50 14.28 21.86
CA LYS A 814 -8.25 15.54 22.03
C LYS A 814 -8.96 16.01 20.75
N LEU A 815 -8.33 15.87 19.58
CA LEU A 815 -8.96 16.18 18.29
C LEU A 815 -10.17 15.28 18.06
N VAL A 816 -10.04 13.97 18.31
CA VAL A 816 -11.13 13.00 18.15
C VAL A 816 -12.26 13.25 19.16
N ASP A 817 -11.94 13.48 20.43
CA ASP A 817 -12.91 13.76 21.49
C ASP A 817 -13.72 15.04 21.21
N GLU A 818 -13.08 16.15 20.78
CA GLU A 818 -13.82 17.36 20.39
C GLU A 818 -14.64 17.16 19.09
N ALA A 819 -14.19 16.32 18.15
CA ALA A 819 -14.99 15.96 16.97
C ALA A 819 -16.24 15.16 17.37
N HIS A 820 -16.09 14.18 18.28
CA HIS A 820 -17.21 13.43 18.89
C HIS A 820 -18.16 14.36 19.65
N GLY A 821 -17.64 15.33 20.41
CA GLY A 821 -18.42 16.37 21.08
C GLY A 821 -19.21 17.28 20.13
N LEU A 822 -18.71 17.49 18.91
CA LEU A 822 -19.43 18.16 17.81
C LEU A 822 -20.37 17.21 17.05
N GLY A 823 -20.43 15.92 17.36
CA GLY A 823 -21.21 14.93 16.61
C GLY A 823 -20.68 14.73 15.19
N ILE A 824 -19.35 14.58 15.06
CA ILE A 824 -18.61 14.28 13.83
C ILE A 824 -17.81 12.99 14.08
N LEU A 825 -17.90 12.01 13.17
CA LEU A 825 -17.05 10.81 13.20
C LEU A 825 -15.64 11.12 12.69
N VAL A 826 -14.64 10.38 13.17
CA VAL A 826 -13.26 10.50 12.68
C VAL A 826 -12.81 9.22 11.98
N PHE A 827 -12.54 9.31 10.68
CA PHE A 827 -11.96 8.23 9.88
C PHE A 827 -10.47 8.48 9.61
N LEU A 828 -9.72 7.39 9.42
CA LEU A 828 -8.28 7.41 9.14
C LEU A 828 -7.97 6.72 7.79
N ASP A 829 -7.12 7.32 6.97
CA ASP A 829 -6.54 6.63 5.81
C ASP A 829 -5.41 5.69 6.28
N VAL A 830 -5.60 4.38 6.06
CA VAL A 830 -4.65 3.32 6.47
C VAL A 830 -3.90 2.76 5.25
N VAL A 831 -2.58 2.88 5.30
CA VAL A 831 -1.67 2.48 4.22
C VAL A 831 -1.12 1.08 4.51
N HIS A 832 -2.01 0.09 4.56
CA HIS A 832 -1.60 -1.32 4.72
C HIS A 832 -1.21 -1.97 3.40
N SER A 833 -1.18 -1.21 2.30
CA SER A 833 -0.87 -1.71 0.97
C SER A 833 0.63 -1.82 0.68
N TYR A 834 1.44 -1.02 1.36
CA TYR A 834 2.91 -1.01 1.28
C TYR A 834 3.48 -0.18 2.45
N ALA A 835 4.78 -0.24 2.68
CA ALA A 835 5.48 0.56 3.69
C ALA A 835 6.67 1.33 3.11
N SER A 836 7.16 2.35 3.83
CA SER A 836 8.42 3.02 3.48
C SER A 836 9.58 2.02 3.36
N ALA A 837 10.49 2.28 2.41
CA ALA A 837 11.74 1.53 2.28
C ALA A 837 12.90 2.11 3.12
N ASP A 838 12.62 3.03 4.07
CA ASP A 838 13.62 3.48 5.04
C ASP A 838 13.96 2.34 6.01
N GLU A 839 15.26 2.08 6.19
CA GLU A 839 15.80 0.97 6.97
C GLU A 839 16.19 1.37 8.42
N SER A 840 16.16 2.66 8.73
CA SER A 840 16.55 3.21 10.04
C SER A 840 15.36 3.51 10.95
N VAL A 841 14.26 3.96 10.34
CA VAL A 841 13.03 4.44 10.99
C VAL A 841 11.80 3.66 10.51
N GLY A 842 11.92 2.90 9.41
CA GLY A 842 10.87 2.00 8.92
C GLY A 842 11.24 0.53 9.09
N LEU A 843 10.30 -0.34 8.72
CA LEU A 843 10.41 -1.80 8.85
C LEU A 843 11.32 -2.45 7.78
N SER A 844 11.93 -1.68 6.87
CA SER A 844 12.74 -2.25 5.77
C SER A 844 14.05 -2.81 6.34
N LEU A 845 14.34 -4.09 6.10
CA LEU A 845 15.48 -4.78 6.74
C LEU A 845 15.49 -4.62 8.27
N PHE A 846 14.31 -4.69 8.91
CA PHE A 846 14.14 -4.46 10.34
C PHE A 846 15.11 -5.30 11.19
N ASP A 847 15.06 -6.62 11.04
CA ASP A 847 15.96 -7.60 11.66
C ASP A 847 17.21 -7.91 10.80
N GLY A 848 17.54 -7.01 9.88
CA GLY A 848 18.56 -7.20 8.83
C GLY A 848 18.09 -8.04 7.64
N SER A 849 17.12 -8.94 7.81
CA SER A 849 16.68 -9.83 6.74
C SER A 849 15.78 -9.13 5.71
N ASN A 850 15.75 -9.69 4.50
CA ASN A 850 14.78 -9.29 3.48
C ASN A 850 13.42 -10.00 3.59
N ASP A 851 13.19 -10.82 4.63
CA ASP A 851 12.04 -11.73 4.79
C ASP A 851 11.37 -11.61 6.18
N CYS A 852 11.49 -10.44 6.82
CA CYS A 852 10.79 -10.09 8.05
C CYS A 852 9.32 -9.72 7.75
N TYR A 853 8.94 -8.44 7.84
CA TYR A 853 7.57 -7.98 7.50
C TYR A 853 7.20 -8.08 6.01
N PHE A 854 8.18 -8.24 5.11
CA PHE A 854 8.02 -8.03 3.67
C PHE A 854 8.45 -9.23 2.84
N HIS A 855 7.89 -9.35 1.64
CA HIS A 855 8.39 -10.33 0.67
C HIS A 855 9.84 -10.02 0.27
N THR A 856 10.54 -11.05 -0.19
CA THR A 856 11.89 -10.94 -0.75
C THR A 856 11.87 -10.53 -2.24
N GLY A 857 13.03 -10.11 -2.75
CA GLY A 857 13.26 -9.87 -4.18
C GLY A 857 12.28 -8.87 -4.81
N LYS A 858 11.76 -9.21 -6.00
CA LYS A 858 10.86 -8.32 -6.77
C LYS A 858 9.44 -8.24 -6.20
N ARG A 859 8.92 -9.32 -5.57
CA ARG A 859 7.59 -9.28 -4.93
C ARG A 859 7.59 -8.33 -3.74
N GLY A 860 8.72 -8.20 -3.05
CA GLY A 860 8.94 -7.28 -1.93
C GLY A 860 8.99 -5.80 -2.21
N HIS A 861 8.95 -5.35 -3.47
CA HIS A 861 9.28 -3.97 -3.85
C HIS A 861 8.28 -3.37 -4.84
N HIS A 862 7.60 -2.30 -4.42
CA HIS A 862 6.70 -1.54 -5.28
C HIS A 862 7.47 -0.71 -6.31
N LYS A 863 7.59 -1.27 -7.53
CA LYS A 863 8.38 -0.74 -8.65
C LYS A 863 8.22 0.77 -8.90
N TYR A 864 7.02 1.31 -8.71
CA TYR A 864 6.69 2.70 -9.06
C TYR A 864 6.81 3.71 -7.91
N TRP A 865 6.80 3.24 -6.65
CA TRP A 865 6.83 4.13 -5.47
C TRP A 865 8.07 3.98 -4.60
N GLY A 866 8.87 2.93 -4.82
CA GLY A 866 10.09 2.68 -4.03
C GLY A 866 9.78 2.25 -2.60
N THR A 867 8.67 1.52 -2.41
CA THR A 867 8.14 1.07 -1.12
C THR A 867 8.17 -0.46 -0.99
N ARG A 868 8.04 -0.98 0.23
CA ARG A 868 8.08 -2.43 0.53
C ARG A 868 6.68 -3.05 0.53
N MET A 869 6.55 -4.29 0.07
CA MET A 869 5.28 -5.04 0.01
C MET A 869 5.19 -6.10 1.11
N PHE A 870 4.12 -6.05 1.93
CA PHE A 870 3.88 -6.96 3.06
C PHE A 870 3.70 -8.42 2.66
N LYS A 871 4.07 -9.34 3.56
CA LYS A 871 3.67 -10.76 3.48
C LYS A 871 2.28 -10.95 4.11
N TYR A 872 1.22 -10.65 3.38
CA TYR A 872 -0.16 -10.91 3.84
C TYR A 872 -0.44 -12.39 4.16
N GLY A 873 0.42 -13.30 3.68
CA GLY A 873 0.36 -14.73 3.92
C GLY A 873 1.25 -15.24 5.06
N ASP A 874 1.70 -14.35 5.94
CA ASP A 874 2.55 -14.64 7.10
C ASP A 874 1.78 -14.28 8.39
N VAL A 875 1.80 -15.17 9.40
CA VAL A 875 0.92 -15.08 10.58
C VAL A 875 1.29 -13.90 11.48
N ASP A 876 2.58 -13.61 11.62
CA ASP A 876 3.06 -12.54 12.49
C ASP A 876 2.89 -11.16 11.81
N VAL A 877 2.95 -11.12 10.48
CA VAL A 877 2.56 -9.94 9.68
C VAL A 877 1.05 -9.71 9.71
N LEU A 878 0.23 -10.77 9.69
CA LEU A 878 -1.22 -10.65 9.94
C LEU A 878 -1.49 -10.15 11.35
N HIS A 879 -0.80 -10.66 12.37
CA HIS A 879 -0.89 -10.18 13.76
C HIS A 879 -0.57 -8.69 13.87
N PHE A 880 0.52 -8.23 13.23
CA PHE A 880 0.90 -6.82 13.15
C PHE A 880 -0.19 -5.95 12.50
N LEU A 881 -0.65 -6.31 11.30
CA LEU A 881 -1.61 -5.49 10.52
C LEU A 881 -3.02 -5.48 11.15
N LEU A 882 -3.50 -6.60 11.68
CA LEU A 882 -4.78 -6.68 12.38
C LEU A 882 -4.74 -5.93 13.71
N SER A 883 -3.63 -6.06 14.46
CA SER A 883 -3.43 -5.31 15.70
C SER A 883 -3.32 -3.80 15.45
N ASN A 884 -2.76 -3.37 14.32
CA ASN A 884 -2.70 -1.95 14.01
C ASN A 884 -4.08 -1.34 13.73
N LEU A 885 -4.95 -2.04 13.00
CA LEU A 885 -6.33 -1.59 12.79
C LEU A 885 -7.08 -1.49 14.13
N ASN A 886 -6.95 -2.47 15.01
CA ASN A 886 -7.59 -2.45 16.33
C ASN A 886 -7.01 -1.35 17.25
N TRP A 887 -5.70 -1.09 17.20
CA TRP A 887 -5.03 -0.03 17.97
C TRP A 887 -5.62 1.35 17.72
N TRP A 888 -5.83 1.74 16.46
CA TRP A 888 -6.43 3.02 16.10
C TRP A 888 -7.87 3.17 16.62
N VAL A 889 -8.63 2.07 16.72
CA VAL A 889 -9.98 2.09 17.32
C VAL A 889 -9.92 2.11 18.84
N ALA A 890 -9.00 1.38 19.47
CA ALA A 890 -8.91 1.23 20.93
C ALA A 890 -8.31 2.46 21.63
N GLU A 891 -7.12 2.91 21.22
CA GLU A 891 -6.37 3.99 21.88
C GLU A 891 -6.88 5.39 21.47
N TYR A 892 -7.25 5.55 20.20
CA TYR A 892 -7.58 6.87 19.62
C TYR A 892 -9.06 7.04 19.25
N GLN A 893 -9.90 6.05 19.51
CA GLN A 893 -11.33 6.06 19.20
C GLN A 893 -11.69 6.45 17.75
N VAL A 894 -10.87 6.04 16.77
CA VAL A 894 -11.19 6.15 15.34
C VAL A 894 -12.45 5.32 15.02
N ASP A 895 -13.34 5.89 14.19
CA ASP A 895 -14.68 5.35 13.89
C ASP A 895 -14.78 4.69 12.50
N GLY A 896 -13.70 4.70 11.73
CA GLY A 896 -13.67 4.09 10.40
C GLY A 896 -12.35 4.27 9.67
N PHE A 897 -12.20 3.54 8.56
CA PHE A 897 -10.95 3.46 7.81
C PHE A 897 -11.17 3.56 6.30
N GLN A 898 -10.37 4.39 5.62
CA GLN A 898 -10.16 4.23 4.18
C GLN A 898 -8.88 3.43 3.96
N PHE A 899 -9.00 2.30 3.28
CA PHE A 899 -7.86 1.48 2.90
C PHE A 899 -7.27 2.03 1.60
N HIS A 900 -6.05 2.57 1.69
CA HIS A 900 -5.39 3.22 0.55
C HIS A 900 -4.87 2.20 -0.48
N SER A 901 -5.19 2.41 -1.75
CA SER A 901 -4.65 1.69 -2.90
C SER A 901 -4.78 0.16 -2.83
N LEU A 902 -6.01 -0.34 -2.72
CA LEU A 902 -6.31 -1.78 -2.77
C LEU A 902 -5.66 -2.50 -3.97
N PRO A 903 -5.62 -1.93 -5.20
CA PRO A 903 -5.00 -2.59 -6.34
C PRO A 903 -3.49 -2.83 -6.19
N SER A 904 -2.81 -2.07 -5.32
CA SER A 904 -1.41 -2.32 -4.99
C SER A 904 -1.23 -3.62 -4.20
N MET A 905 -2.24 -3.99 -3.41
CA MET A 905 -2.33 -5.23 -2.63
C MET A 905 -2.83 -6.40 -3.46
N MET A 906 -3.96 -6.19 -4.14
CA MET A 906 -4.77 -7.27 -4.73
C MET A 906 -4.16 -7.86 -5.99
N TYR A 907 -3.19 -7.19 -6.62
CA TYR A 907 -2.57 -7.64 -7.86
C TYR A 907 -1.04 -7.50 -7.81
N THR A 908 -0.33 -8.52 -8.30
CA THR A 908 1.15 -8.54 -8.35
C THR A 908 1.76 -7.54 -9.35
N HIS A 909 0.93 -6.91 -10.19
CA HIS A 909 1.29 -5.76 -11.03
C HIS A 909 0.84 -4.41 -10.42
N ASN A 910 0.45 -4.43 -9.15
CA ASN A 910 0.04 -3.30 -8.31
C ASN A 910 -0.99 -2.36 -8.93
N GLY A 911 -1.99 -2.91 -9.63
CA GLY A 911 -3.04 -2.12 -10.31
C GLY A 911 -2.62 -1.42 -11.60
N PHE A 912 -1.34 -1.40 -11.99
CA PHE A 912 -0.86 -0.74 -13.22
C PHE A 912 -1.17 -1.49 -14.54
N ALA A 913 -2.09 -2.46 -14.51
CA ALA A 913 -2.63 -3.09 -15.71
C ALA A 913 -3.94 -2.41 -16.12
N THR A 914 -4.28 -2.45 -17.40
CA THR A 914 -5.60 -2.00 -17.86
C THR A 914 -6.66 -3.03 -17.45
N PHE A 915 -7.69 -2.58 -16.75
CA PHE A 915 -8.90 -3.37 -16.48
C PHE A 915 -10.00 -2.99 -17.48
N THR A 916 -10.72 -4.00 -17.97
CA THR A 916 -11.87 -3.87 -18.88
C THR A 916 -13.20 -4.21 -18.20
N GLY A 917 -13.15 -4.86 -17.03
CA GLY A 917 -14.31 -5.39 -16.32
C GLY A 917 -14.60 -6.86 -16.63
N ASP A 918 -13.72 -7.55 -17.37
CA ASP A 918 -13.86 -8.99 -17.61
C ASP A 918 -13.58 -9.78 -16.33
N MET A 919 -14.40 -10.79 -16.07
CA MET A 919 -14.34 -11.59 -14.85
C MET A 919 -13.06 -12.44 -14.75
N GLU A 920 -12.34 -12.66 -15.85
CA GLU A 920 -11.02 -13.30 -15.84
C GLU A 920 -9.92 -12.38 -15.25
N GLU A 921 -10.09 -11.05 -15.27
CA GLU A 921 -9.15 -10.07 -14.68
C GLU A 921 -9.07 -10.21 -13.15
N TYR A 922 -10.14 -10.72 -12.53
CA TYR A 922 -10.28 -10.83 -11.07
C TYR A 922 -10.04 -12.24 -10.49
N CYS A 923 -9.68 -13.24 -11.32
CA CYS A 923 -9.37 -14.61 -10.85
C CYS A 923 -8.18 -15.29 -11.54
N ASN A 924 -7.30 -14.53 -12.21
CA ASN A 924 -6.08 -15.06 -12.85
C ASN A 924 -4.87 -15.12 -11.87
N GLN A 925 -3.73 -15.57 -12.40
CA GLN A 925 -2.47 -15.78 -11.65
C GLN A 925 -1.83 -14.51 -11.06
N TYR A 926 -2.24 -13.31 -11.48
CA TYR A 926 -1.70 -12.05 -10.94
C TYR A 926 -2.45 -11.57 -9.70
N VAL A 927 -3.56 -12.21 -9.32
CA VAL A 927 -4.34 -11.85 -8.14
C VAL A 927 -3.68 -12.41 -6.88
N ASP A 928 -3.34 -11.55 -5.92
CA ASP A 928 -2.73 -11.96 -4.66
C ASP A 928 -3.81 -12.52 -3.72
N LYS A 929 -3.85 -13.86 -3.60
CA LYS A 929 -4.83 -14.56 -2.78
C LYS A 929 -4.67 -14.29 -1.28
N ASP A 930 -3.45 -14.05 -0.82
CA ASP A 930 -3.18 -13.76 0.60
C ASP A 930 -3.63 -12.35 0.96
N ALA A 931 -3.39 -11.36 0.08
CA ALA A 931 -3.90 -10.00 0.27
C ALA A 931 -5.44 -9.96 0.42
N LEU A 932 -6.17 -10.72 -0.41
CA LEU A 932 -7.63 -10.80 -0.30
C LEU A 932 -8.09 -11.53 0.98
N VAL A 933 -7.33 -12.52 1.46
CA VAL A 933 -7.59 -13.17 2.75
C VAL A 933 -7.38 -12.19 3.91
N TYR A 934 -6.28 -11.42 3.90
CA TYR A 934 -6.06 -10.34 4.87
C TYR A 934 -7.22 -9.32 4.88
N LEU A 935 -7.64 -8.81 3.72
CA LEU A 935 -8.75 -7.83 3.64
C LEU A 935 -10.06 -8.42 4.18
N THR A 936 -10.32 -9.72 3.92
CA THR A 936 -11.50 -10.42 4.46
C THR A 936 -11.41 -10.57 5.99
N LEU A 937 -10.23 -10.92 6.53
CA LEU A 937 -9.99 -11.04 7.98
C LEU A 937 -10.10 -9.69 8.69
N ALA A 938 -9.56 -8.62 8.09
CA ALA A 938 -9.62 -7.27 8.61
C ALA A 938 -11.06 -6.77 8.73
N ASN A 939 -11.87 -6.91 7.67
CA ASN A 939 -13.28 -6.51 7.72
C ASN A 939 -14.11 -7.40 8.65
N ASP A 940 -13.90 -8.72 8.68
CA ASP A 940 -14.60 -9.60 9.63
C ASP A 940 -14.29 -9.20 11.09
N MET A 941 -13.01 -9.01 11.42
CA MET A 941 -12.55 -8.60 12.75
C MET A 941 -13.11 -7.23 13.16
N LEU A 942 -13.03 -6.22 12.29
CA LEU A 942 -13.49 -4.87 12.61
C LEU A 942 -15.00 -4.85 12.89
N HIS A 943 -15.83 -5.52 12.09
CA HIS A 943 -17.27 -5.55 12.28
C HIS A 943 -17.72 -6.50 13.41
N GLU A 944 -16.92 -7.52 13.76
CA GLU A 944 -17.18 -8.37 14.93
C GLU A 944 -16.89 -7.64 16.26
N LEU A 945 -15.79 -6.87 16.32
CA LEU A 945 -15.41 -6.10 17.51
C LEU A 945 -16.19 -4.78 17.64
N TYR A 946 -16.46 -4.09 16.52
CA TYR A 946 -17.01 -2.74 16.48
C TYR A 946 -18.15 -2.61 15.45
N PRO A 947 -19.38 -3.10 15.72
CA PRO A 947 -20.44 -3.19 14.71
C PRO A 947 -21.02 -1.87 14.13
N GLU A 948 -20.54 -0.70 14.57
CA GLU A 948 -20.87 0.62 13.98
C GLU A 948 -19.70 1.25 13.21
N ILE A 949 -18.53 0.59 13.15
CA ILE A 949 -17.37 1.05 12.38
C ILE A 949 -17.67 1.07 10.88
N VAL A 950 -16.96 1.91 10.12
CA VAL A 950 -17.12 2.00 8.66
C VAL A 950 -15.79 1.68 7.96
N THR A 951 -15.82 0.83 6.92
CA THR A 951 -14.65 0.63 6.05
C THR A 951 -14.91 1.04 4.59
N ILE A 952 -13.96 1.79 4.04
CA ILE A 952 -13.99 2.37 2.69
C ILE A 952 -12.84 1.78 1.86
N ALA A 953 -13.17 1.29 0.67
CA ALA A 953 -12.20 0.74 -0.29
C ALA A 953 -11.84 1.76 -1.39
N GLU A 954 -10.57 2.16 -1.45
CA GLU A 954 -10.00 2.84 -2.63
C GLU A 954 -9.62 1.82 -3.71
N ASP A 955 -10.62 1.39 -4.50
CA ASP A 955 -10.45 0.46 -5.62
C ASP A 955 -10.97 0.99 -6.97
N PRO A 956 -10.10 1.56 -7.83
CA PRO A 956 -10.44 1.90 -9.21
C PRO A 956 -10.55 0.70 -10.17
N THR A 957 -10.36 -0.56 -9.75
CA THR A 957 -10.51 -1.73 -10.65
C THR A 957 -11.91 -2.34 -10.65
N PHE A 958 -12.82 -1.85 -9.81
CA PHE A 958 -14.23 -2.27 -9.70
C PHE A 958 -14.39 -3.77 -9.32
N TYR A 959 -13.58 -4.26 -8.37
CA TYR A 959 -13.56 -5.68 -7.99
C TYR A 959 -14.96 -6.24 -7.61
N PRO A 960 -15.42 -7.33 -8.27
CA PRO A 960 -16.73 -7.91 -7.99
C PRO A 960 -16.85 -8.40 -6.54
N GLY A 961 -17.81 -7.87 -5.80
CA GLY A 961 -18.09 -8.25 -4.40
C GLY A 961 -17.30 -7.47 -3.34
N LEU A 962 -16.63 -6.38 -3.71
CA LEU A 962 -15.90 -5.49 -2.80
C LEU A 962 -16.73 -5.11 -1.55
N CYS A 963 -17.94 -4.58 -1.76
CA CYS A 963 -18.89 -4.23 -0.69
C CYS A 963 -19.99 -5.29 -0.44
N GLU A 964 -19.71 -6.56 -0.71
CA GLU A 964 -20.61 -7.66 -0.35
C GLU A 964 -20.16 -8.32 0.96
N PRO A 965 -21.07 -8.92 1.75
CA PRO A 965 -20.69 -9.62 2.98
C PRO A 965 -19.69 -10.75 2.73
N THR A 966 -18.73 -10.89 3.64
CA THR A 966 -17.74 -11.97 3.67
C THR A 966 -18.41 -13.36 3.69
N THR A 967 -19.50 -13.50 4.44
CA THR A 967 -20.38 -14.68 4.51
C THR A 967 -21.14 -15.01 3.21
N GLN A 968 -21.04 -14.14 2.20
CA GLN A 968 -21.62 -14.31 0.86
C GLN A 968 -20.57 -14.33 -0.26
N GLY A 969 -19.28 -14.35 0.08
CA GLY A 969 -18.15 -14.35 -0.85
C GLY A 969 -17.56 -12.97 -1.18
N GLY A 970 -18.07 -11.90 -0.58
CA GLY A 970 -17.51 -10.54 -0.74
C GLY A 970 -16.26 -10.27 0.10
N LEU A 971 -15.76 -9.03 0.08
CA LEU A 971 -14.62 -8.59 0.90
C LEU A 971 -15.02 -7.84 2.17
N GLY A 972 -16.31 -7.50 2.35
CA GLY A 972 -16.84 -6.94 3.61
C GLY A 972 -16.65 -5.44 3.82
N PHE A 973 -16.42 -4.65 2.78
CA PHE A 973 -16.37 -3.18 2.89
C PHE A 973 -17.78 -2.55 2.90
N ASP A 974 -17.98 -1.44 3.62
CA ASP A 974 -19.24 -0.69 3.56
C ASP A 974 -19.34 0.17 2.29
N TYR A 975 -18.24 0.80 1.90
CA TYR A 975 -18.21 1.75 0.78
C TYR A 975 -17.02 1.52 -0.16
N TRP A 976 -17.15 1.97 -1.41
CA TRP A 976 -16.09 1.94 -2.41
C TRP A 976 -16.03 3.27 -3.17
N VAL A 977 -14.82 3.67 -3.56
CA VAL A 977 -14.55 4.97 -4.21
C VAL A 977 -14.57 4.83 -5.74
N ASN A 978 -15.41 5.62 -6.43
CA ASN A 978 -15.45 5.66 -7.90
C ASN A 978 -14.61 6.83 -8.44
N SER A 979 -13.28 6.68 -8.39
CA SER A 979 -12.31 7.73 -8.77
C SER A 979 -12.45 8.20 -10.23
N SER A 980 -13.06 7.39 -11.11
CA SER A 980 -13.28 7.73 -12.52
C SER A 980 -14.15 8.98 -12.73
N VAL A 981 -15.02 9.32 -11.77
CA VAL A 981 -15.87 10.53 -11.86
C VAL A 981 -15.03 11.81 -11.83
N SER A 982 -14.04 11.89 -10.95
CA SER A 982 -13.19 13.08 -10.80
C SER A 982 -12.17 13.21 -11.91
N GLU A 983 -11.66 12.09 -12.42
CA GLU A 983 -10.79 12.08 -13.60
C GLU A 983 -11.56 12.48 -14.88
N MET A 984 -12.83 12.07 -15.00
CA MET A 984 -13.71 12.56 -16.06
C MET A 984 -13.91 14.08 -15.97
N TRP A 985 -14.22 14.61 -14.79
CA TRP A 985 -14.42 16.05 -14.61
C TRP A 985 -13.15 16.86 -14.88
N LEU A 986 -12.00 16.42 -14.38
CA LEU A 986 -10.70 17.02 -14.70
C LEU A 986 -10.45 17.04 -16.21
N TRP A 987 -10.60 15.89 -16.87
CA TRP A 987 -10.37 15.76 -18.30
C TRP A 987 -11.29 16.68 -19.13
N LEU A 988 -12.58 16.75 -18.78
CA LEU A 988 -13.54 17.65 -19.41
C LEU A 988 -13.17 19.13 -19.22
N LEU A 989 -12.76 19.52 -18.02
CA LEU A 989 -12.40 20.90 -17.68
C LEU A 989 -11.11 21.38 -18.38
N GLU A 990 -10.14 20.50 -18.57
CA GLU A 990 -8.85 20.84 -19.21
C GLU A 990 -8.85 20.64 -20.74
N ASN A 991 -9.57 19.65 -21.28
CA ASN A 991 -9.37 19.18 -22.66
C ASN A 991 -10.57 19.38 -23.59
N VAL A 992 -11.78 19.68 -23.07
CA VAL A 992 -13.01 19.71 -23.89
C VAL A 992 -13.75 21.04 -23.73
N PRO A 993 -13.97 21.83 -24.80
CA PRO A 993 -14.78 23.05 -24.73
C PRO A 993 -16.21 22.74 -24.26
N ASP A 994 -16.78 23.57 -23.36
CA ASP A 994 -18.09 23.37 -22.73
C ASP A 994 -19.17 22.83 -23.70
N LYS A 995 -19.31 23.48 -24.86
CA LYS A 995 -20.29 23.16 -25.91
C LYS A 995 -20.19 21.75 -26.53
N ASP A 996 -19.05 21.07 -26.37
CA ASP A 996 -18.77 19.75 -26.93
C ASP A 996 -18.88 18.63 -25.86
N TRP A 997 -19.27 18.98 -24.63
CA TRP A 997 -19.52 18.02 -23.55
C TRP A 997 -20.75 17.17 -23.83
N SER A 998 -20.61 15.84 -23.84
CA SER A 998 -21.75 14.93 -23.95
C SER A 998 -22.35 14.63 -22.58
N MET A 999 -23.62 14.97 -22.42
CA MET A 999 -24.45 14.66 -21.26
C MET A 999 -24.60 13.15 -21.08
N ASN A 1000 -24.76 12.40 -22.18
CA ASN A 1000 -24.84 10.94 -22.14
C ASN A 1000 -23.55 10.29 -21.61
N LYS A 1001 -22.37 10.79 -22.00
CA LYS A 1001 -21.09 10.30 -21.46
C LYS A 1001 -20.90 10.63 -19.98
N ILE A 1002 -21.24 11.85 -19.58
CA ILE A 1002 -21.19 12.30 -18.18
C ILE A 1002 -22.05 11.38 -17.30
N MET A 1003 -23.30 11.15 -17.70
CA MET A 1003 -24.20 10.26 -16.96
C MET A 1003 -23.79 8.78 -16.99
N SER A 1004 -23.13 8.29 -18.06
CA SER A 1004 -22.67 6.90 -18.09
C SER A 1004 -21.51 6.61 -17.13
N VAL A 1005 -20.69 7.60 -16.78
CA VAL A 1005 -19.63 7.46 -15.76
C VAL A 1005 -20.22 7.63 -14.35
N LEU A 1006 -21.09 8.63 -14.14
CA LEU A 1006 -21.76 8.87 -12.85
C LEU A 1006 -22.69 7.72 -12.41
N LEU A 1007 -23.20 6.92 -13.36
CA LEU A 1007 -24.03 5.75 -13.12
C LEU A 1007 -23.28 4.42 -13.30
N SER A 1008 -21.94 4.42 -13.32
CA SER A 1008 -21.18 3.18 -13.50
C SER A 1008 -21.39 2.21 -12.33
N ASN A 1009 -21.38 0.90 -12.63
CA ASN A 1009 -21.58 -0.18 -11.66
C ASN A 1009 -22.86 -0.08 -10.78
N GLN A 1010 -24.03 0.08 -11.43
CA GLN A 1010 -25.34 0.22 -10.76
C GLN A 1010 -25.67 -0.86 -9.69
N GLN A 1011 -25.11 -2.07 -9.82
CA GLN A 1011 -25.30 -3.19 -8.88
C GLN A 1011 -25.05 -2.78 -7.42
N ASN A 1012 -23.96 -2.04 -7.17
CA ASN A 1012 -23.54 -1.57 -5.84
C ASN A 1012 -23.56 -0.03 -5.72
N GLY A 1013 -24.41 0.64 -6.51
CA GLY A 1013 -24.49 2.12 -6.55
C GLY A 1013 -24.90 2.77 -5.22
N ARG A 1014 -25.48 2.02 -4.27
CA ARG A 1014 -25.76 2.52 -2.91
C ARG A 1014 -24.49 2.70 -2.07
N ASN A 1015 -23.52 1.80 -2.25
CA ASN A 1015 -22.26 1.76 -1.50
C ASN A 1015 -21.17 2.63 -2.15
N MET A 1016 -21.49 3.30 -3.26
CA MET A 1016 -20.57 4.16 -3.99
C MET A 1016 -20.35 5.50 -3.27
N LEU A 1017 -19.10 5.83 -2.99
CA LEU A 1017 -18.62 7.12 -2.53
C LEU A 1017 -18.14 7.92 -3.75
N LEU A 1018 -18.66 9.15 -3.92
CA LEU A 1018 -18.20 10.10 -4.93
C LEU A 1018 -17.66 11.39 -4.30
N TYR A 1019 -16.69 11.99 -4.98
CA TYR A 1019 -16.22 13.37 -4.78
C TYR A 1019 -16.06 14.04 -6.15
N ALA A 1020 -16.20 15.36 -6.21
CA ALA A 1020 -16.05 16.10 -7.47
C ALA A 1020 -14.59 16.12 -7.93
N GLU A 1021 -13.69 16.48 -7.01
CA GLU A 1021 -12.23 16.55 -7.15
C GLU A 1021 -11.59 15.98 -5.89
N ASN A 1022 -10.38 15.42 -6.00
CA ASN A 1022 -9.67 14.75 -4.90
C ASN A 1022 -8.42 15.51 -4.43
N HIS A 1023 -7.85 15.07 -3.30
CA HIS A 1023 -6.59 15.59 -2.80
C HIS A 1023 -5.43 15.46 -3.80
N ASN A 1024 -5.35 14.40 -4.62
CA ASN A 1024 -4.28 14.21 -5.61
C ASN A 1024 -4.29 15.30 -6.69
N GLN A 1025 -5.46 15.64 -7.23
CA GLN A 1025 -5.66 16.74 -8.18
C GLN A 1025 -5.29 18.10 -7.56
N SER A 1026 -5.42 18.23 -6.23
CA SER A 1026 -5.11 19.44 -5.47
C SER A 1026 -3.65 19.55 -4.99
N ILE A 1027 -2.93 18.43 -4.82
CA ILE A 1027 -1.60 18.37 -4.18
C ILE A 1027 -0.49 17.88 -5.12
N SER A 1028 -0.77 16.87 -5.94
CA SER A 1028 0.26 16.03 -6.59
C SER A 1028 0.82 16.65 -7.88
N GLY A 1029 0.92 17.98 -7.94
CA GLY A 1029 1.32 18.73 -9.13
C GLY A 1029 0.19 18.92 -10.16
N GLY A 1030 -1.02 18.46 -9.85
CA GLY A 1030 -2.24 18.78 -10.60
C GLY A 1030 -2.72 20.21 -10.38
N ARG A 1031 -3.94 20.48 -10.84
CA ARG A 1031 -4.62 21.77 -10.73
C ARG A 1031 -6.02 21.53 -10.14
N SER A 1032 -6.41 22.26 -9.10
CA SER A 1032 -7.78 22.18 -8.57
C SER A 1032 -8.79 22.69 -9.62
N PHE A 1033 -10.06 22.27 -9.52
CA PHE A 1033 -11.10 22.76 -10.43
C PHE A 1033 -11.25 24.28 -10.32
N ALA A 1034 -11.03 24.85 -9.13
CA ALA A 1034 -10.91 26.28 -8.94
C ALA A 1034 -9.71 26.89 -9.70
N GLU A 1035 -8.50 26.31 -9.63
CA GLU A 1035 -7.36 26.80 -10.41
C GLU A 1035 -7.64 26.76 -11.91
N ILE A 1036 -8.26 25.68 -12.43
CA ILE A 1036 -8.60 25.56 -13.85
C ILE A 1036 -9.69 26.56 -14.26
N LEU A 1037 -10.77 26.70 -13.48
CA LEU A 1037 -11.94 27.51 -13.82
C LEU A 1037 -11.70 29.03 -13.63
N PHE A 1038 -10.93 29.44 -12.63
CA PHE A 1038 -10.62 30.86 -12.35
C PHE A 1038 -9.34 31.36 -13.02
N SER A 1039 -8.54 30.49 -13.65
CA SER A 1039 -7.35 30.90 -14.42
C SER A 1039 -7.70 31.83 -15.57
N LYS A 1040 -6.91 32.90 -15.71
CA LYS A 1040 -6.91 33.76 -16.91
C LYS A 1040 -6.06 33.11 -18.00
N THR A 1041 -6.66 32.28 -18.84
CA THR A 1041 -6.05 31.87 -20.11
C THR A 1041 -6.09 33.01 -21.12
N ASP A 1042 -4.91 33.36 -21.65
CA ASP A 1042 -4.60 34.41 -22.64
C ASP A 1042 -4.86 35.88 -22.25
N GLU A 1043 -3.88 36.74 -22.52
CA GLU A 1043 -3.85 38.17 -22.21
C GLU A 1043 -4.79 39.03 -23.10
N HIS A 1044 -5.73 38.40 -23.82
CA HIS A 1044 -6.51 39.04 -24.88
C HIS A 1044 -8.03 38.82 -24.82
N ILE A 1045 -8.58 38.27 -23.72
CA ILE A 1045 -10.04 38.21 -23.51
C ILE A 1045 -10.50 39.33 -22.56
N VAL A 1046 -11.14 40.35 -23.14
CA VAL A 1046 -11.77 41.46 -22.42
C VAL A 1046 -13.20 41.07 -22.00
N GLU A 1047 -13.35 40.43 -20.84
CA GLU A 1047 -14.57 40.42 -20.00
C GLU A 1047 -14.33 39.58 -18.72
N SER A 1048 -14.00 40.24 -17.59
CA SER A 1048 -13.72 39.56 -16.31
C SER A 1048 -14.92 38.78 -15.76
N ASP A 1049 -16.10 39.38 -15.84
CA ASP A 1049 -17.28 38.96 -15.10
C ASP A 1049 -17.89 37.69 -15.72
N ASN A 1050 -17.71 37.52 -17.03
CA ASN A 1050 -18.16 36.35 -17.80
C ASN A 1050 -17.36 35.09 -17.43
N VAL A 1051 -16.05 35.25 -17.14
CA VAL A 1051 -15.18 34.17 -16.64
C VAL A 1051 -15.57 33.78 -15.21
N GLN A 1052 -15.76 34.75 -14.31
CA GLN A 1052 -16.19 34.48 -12.93
C GLN A 1052 -17.56 33.80 -12.88
N PHE A 1053 -18.51 34.24 -13.72
CA PHE A 1053 -19.82 33.59 -13.85
C PHE A 1053 -19.71 32.14 -14.38
N ARG A 1054 -18.87 31.88 -15.41
CA ARG A 1054 -18.60 30.50 -15.87
C ARG A 1054 -18.07 29.65 -14.72
N ALA A 1055 -17.05 30.14 -14.02
CA ALA A 1055 -16.33 29.40 -12.99
C ALA A 1055 -17.24 29.02 -11.82
N SER A 1056 -17.89 30.00 -11.19
CA SER A 1056 -18.85 29.75 -10.10
C SER A 1056 -19.96 28.78 -10.55
N SER A 1057 -20.57 29.02 -11.71
CA SER A 1057 -21.69 28.22 -12.18
C SER A 1057 -21.31 26.75 -12.46
N LEU A 1058 -20.22 26.50 -13.18
CA LEU A 1058 -19.75 25.12 -13.43
C LEU A 1058 -19.32 24.41 -12.14
N HIS A 1059 -18.61 25.11 -11.24
CA HIS A 1059 -18.19 24.54 -9.95
C HIS A 1059 -19.41 24.07 -9.12
N LYS A 1060 -20.42 24.93 -8.96
CA LYS A 1060 -21.68 24.57 -8.27
C LYS A 1060 -22.40 23.40 -8.95
N MET A 1061 -22.52 23.41 -10.28
CA MET A 1061 -23.20 22.35 -11.03
C MET A 1061 -22.50 20.99 -10.96
N ILE A 1062 -21.17 20.97 -11.08
CA ILE A 1062 -20.35 19.75 -10.99
C ILE A 1062 -20.45 19.15 -9.60
N LYS A 1063 -20.34 19.98 -8.54
CA LYS A 1063 -20.51 19.52 -7.16
C LYS A 1063 -21.93 19.01 -6.90
N LEU A 1064 -22.97 19.75 -7.31
CA LEU A 1064 -24.36 19.33 -7.14
C LEU A 1064 -24.62 17.99 -7.84
N LEU A 1065 -24.26 17.85 -9.12
CA LEU A 1065 -24.50 16.63 -9.89
C LEU A 1065 -23.73 15.44 -9.30
N THR A 1066 -22.51 15.65 -8.82
CA THR A 1066 -21.71 14.57 -8.21
C THR A 1066 -22.26 14.16 -6.86
N PHE A 1067 -22.68 15.12 -6.02
CA PHE A 1067 -23.37 14.87 -4.74
C PHE A 1067 -24.66 14.07 -4.94
N THR A 1068 -25.52 14.50 -5.87
CA THR A 1068 -26.83 13.89 -6.10
C THR A 1068 -26.77 12.59 -6.89
N MET A 1069 -25.65 12.26 -7.54
CA MET A 1069 -25.37 10.95 -8.14
C MET A 1069 -24.67 9.95 -7.21
N SER A 1070 -24.07 10.41 -6.10
CA SER A 1070 -23.34 9.50 -5.20
C SER A 1070 -24.28 8.51 -4.50
N GLY A 1071 -23.75 7.44 -3.89
CA GLY A 1071 -24.53 6.47 -3.14
C GLY A 1071 -25.05 7.06 -1.83
N SER A 1072 -24.77 6.39 -0.71
CA SER A 1072 -25.02 6.92 0.63
C SER A 1072 -23.78 7.57 1.27
N ALA A 1073 -22.75 7.88 0.47
CA ALA A 1073 -21.57 8.64 0.88
C ALA A 1073 -21.18 9.71 -0.16
N TYR A 1074 -20.74 10.88 0.31
CA TYR A 1074 -20.13 11.95 -0.50
C TYR A 1074 -18.90 12.49 0.24
N LEU A 1075 -17.86 12.87 -0.49
CA LEU A 1075 -16.62 13.40 0.06
C LEU A 1075 -16.25 14.76 -0.58
N ASN A 1076 -15.62 15.64 0.21
CA ASN A 1076 -15.02 16.89 -0.22
C ASN A 1076 -13.64 17.08 0.40
N PHE A 1077 -12.61 17.33 -0.40
CA PHE A 1077 -11.29 17.72 0.10
C PHE A 1077 -11.28 19.17 0.60
N MET A 1078 -10.70 19.40 1.78
CA MET A 1078 -10.66 20.71 2.44
C MET A 1078 -10.17 21.84 1.51
N GLY A 1079 -10.94 22.92 1.41
CA GLY A 1079 -10.72 24.04 0.49
C GLY A 1079 -11.65 24.00 -0.73
N ASN A 1080 -12.06 22.81 -1.18
CA ASN A 1080 -12.84 22.64 -2.42
C ASN A 1080 -14.34 22.89 -2.20
N GLU A 1081 -14.78 23.17 -0.96
CA GLU A 1081 -16.10 23.71 -0.62
C GLU A 1081 -16.27 25.19 -0.93
N PHE A 1082 -15.17 25.96 -1.03
CA PHE A 1082 -15.18 27.37 -1.42
C PHE A 1082 -14.37 27.66 -2.68
N GLY A 1083 -13.88 26.60 -3.35
CA GLY A 1083 -13.04 26.68 -4.54
C GLY A 1083 -11.69 27.33 -4.25
N HIS A 1084 -10.91 26.74 -3.33
CA HIS A 1084 -9.58 27.23 -2.99
C HIS A 1084 -8.65 27.26 -4.23
N PRO A 1085 -8.10 28.44 -4.58
CA PRO A 1085 -7.29 28.63 -5.78
C PRO A 1085 -5.82 28.26 -5.53
N ASN A 1086 -5.15 27.87 -6.63
CA ASN A 1086 -3.81 27.30 -6.68
C ASN A 1086 -3.74 25.88 -6.08
N ARG A 1087 -2.92 25.02 -6.70
CA ARG A 1087 -2.48 23.76 -6.09
C ARG A 1087 -1.76 23.97 -4.76
N VAL A 1088 -1.85 22.97 -3.90
CA VAL A 1088 -0.97 22.76 -2.74
C VAL A 1088 0.39 22.26 -3.24
N GLU A 1089 1.49 22.70 -2.63
CA GLU A 1089 2.78 22.01 -2.73
C GLU A 1089 3.39 21.78 -1.35
N PHE A 1090 3.79 20.54 -1.09
CA PHE A 1090 4.58 20.17 0.09
C PHE A 1090 6.06 20.57 -0.10
N PRO A 1091 6.81 20.78 1.00
CA PRO A 1091 8.22 21.16 0.93
C PRO A 1091 9.08 20.03 0.32
N VAL A 1092 9.73 20.32 -0.81
CA VAL A 1092 10.60 19.38 -1.54
C VAL A 1092 11.88 20.06 -2.03
N PRO A 1093 12.96 19.31 -2.34
CA PRO A 1093 14.18 19.90 -2.92
C PRO A 1093 13.95 20.77 -4.15
N ARG A 1094 12.93 20.45 -5.00
CA ARG A 1094 12.56 21.25 -6.17
C ARG A 1094 12.10 22.68 -5.83
N ASN A 1095 11.28 22.83 -4.79
CA ASN A 1095 10.75 24.13 -4.34
C ASN A 1095 11.54 24.72 -3.16
N LYS A 1096 12.77 24.23 -2.93
CA LYS A 1096 13.68 24.63 -1.84
C LYS A 1096 13.08 24.42 -0.43
N PHE A 1097 12.29 23.36 -0.26
CA PHE A 1097 11.55 23.05 0.97
C PHE A 1097 10.61 24.18 1.41
N SER A 1098 9.97 24.84 0.45
CA SER A 1098 9.03 25.92 0.74
C SER A 1098 7.69 25.40 1.27
N PHE A 1099 7.14 26.12 2.27
CA PHE A 1099 5.80 25.92 2.79
C PHE A 1099 4.79 26.95 2.24
N THR A 1100 5.16 27.81 1.28
CA THR A 1100 4.31 28.90 0.76
C THR A 1100 2.99 28.43 0.13
N LEU A 1101 2.90 27.16 -0.29
CA LEU A 1101 1.69 26.52 -0.80
C LEU A 1101 1.27 25.30 0.04
N ALA A 1102 1.76 25.18 1.28
CA ALA A 1102 1.48 24.08 2.20
C ALA A 1102 0.46 24.48 3.28
N ASN A 1103 -0.56 25.25 2.88
CA ASN A 1103 -1.45 25.99 3.77
C ASN A 1103 -2.87 26.18 3.16
N ARG A 1104 -3.83 26.65 3.96
CA ARG A 1104 -5.21 26.96 3.53
C ARG A 1104 -5.60 28.42 3.79
N HIS A 1105 -5.97 29.11 2.70
CA HIS A 1105 -6.31 30.54 2.69
C HIS A 1105 -7.79 30.74 3.09
N TRP A 1106 -8.10 30.56 4.39
CA TRP A 1106 -9.45 30.75 4.93
C TRP A 1106 -9.93 32.20 4.84
N ASP A 1107 -9.01 33.16 4.69
CA ASP A 1107 -9.28 34.57 4.40
C ASP A 1107 -10.05 34.78 3.09
N LEU A 1108 -10.00 33.83 2.15
CA LEU A 1108 -10.81 33.87 0.93
C LEU A 1108 -12.31 33.81 1.21
N LEU A 1109 -12.77 33.30 2.36
CA LEU A 1109 -14.17 33.40 2.78
C LEU A 1109 -14.60 34.86 3.08
N MET A 1110 -13.65 35.81 3.11
CA MET A 1110 -13.92 37.25 3.11
C MET A 1110 -14.23 37.80 1.71
N ASP A 1111 -13.75 37.17 0.65
CA ASP A 1111 -14.13 37.49 -0.73
C ASP A 1111 -15.57 37.07 -1.05
N LYS A 1112 -16.18 37.78 -2.00
CA LYS A 1112 -17.56 37.56 -2.43
C LYS A 1112 -17.73 36.23 -3.16
N VAL A 1113 -16.88 35.89 -4.12
CA VAL A 1113 -17.08 34.73 -5.01
C VAL A 1113 -16.90 33.42 -4.24
N HIS A 1114 -15.82 33.32 -3.46
CA HIS A 1114 -15.54 32.15 -2.63
C HIS A 1114 -16.62 31.94 -1.55
N ARG A 1115 -17.10 33.01 -0.90
CA ARG A 1115 -18.24 32.91 0.03
C ARG A 1115 -19.53 32.44 -0.66
N GLN A 1116 -19.85 32.97 -1.84
CA GLN A 1116 -21.03 32.57 -2.60
C GLN A 1116 -21.00 31.08 -3.01
N ILE A 1117 -19.81 30.50 -3.23
CA ILE A 1117 -19.63 29.07 -3.47
C ILE A 1117 -19.76 28.26 -2.16
N PHE A 1118 -19.21 28.75 -1.05
CA PHE A 1118 -19.32 28.12 0.26
C PHE A 1118 -20.77 28.07 0.80
N ASP A 1119 -21.51 29.17 0.65
CA ASP A 1119 -22.92 29.22 1.05
C ASP A 1119 -23.78 28.29 0.17
N PHE A 1120 -23.43 28.10 -1.10
CA PHE A 1120 -24.01 27.04 -1.94
C PHE A 1120 -23.67 25.64 -1.43
N ASP A 1121 -22.41 25.36 -1.09
CA ASP A 1121 -21.97 24.05 -0.63
C ASP A 1121 -22.70 23.61 0.64
N LYS A 1122 -22.86 24.55 1.58
CA LYS A 1122 -23.68 24.38 2.80
C LYS A 1122 -25.13 24.04 2.50
N ASP A 1123 -25.79 24.75 1.59
CA ASP A 1123 -27.20 24.50 1.29
C ASP A 1123 -27.43 23.27 0.38
N MET A 1124 -26.41 22.86 -0.39
CA MET A 1124 -26.33 21.52 -1.02
C MET A 1124 -26.22 20.41 0.04
N VAL A 1125 -25.32 20.54 1.01
CA VAL A 1125 -25.12 19.57 2.09
C VAL A 1125 -26.39 19.44 2.96
N ARG A 1126 -27.01 20.56 3.33
CA ARG A 1126 -28.30 20.63 4.05
C ARG A 1126 -29.47 20.03 3.27
N LEU A 1127 -29.38 19.90 1.95
CA LEU A 1127 -30.43 19.24 1.16
C LEU A 1127 -30.53 17.75 1.54
N ASP A 1128 -29.42 17.07 1.86
CA ASP A 1128 -29.46 15.71 2.40
C ASP A 1128 -29.96 15.68 3.86
N GLU A 1129 -29.65 16.68 4.68
CA GLU A 1129 -30.17 16.74 6.06
C GLU A 1129 -31.70 16.87 6.11
N ASN A 1130 -32.26 17.70 5.23
CA ASN A 1130 -33.70 17.98 5.16
C ASN A 1130 -34.48 16.93 4.34
N GLU A 1131 -33.97 16.57 3.15
CA GLU A 1131 -34.69 15.76 2.15
C GLU A 1131 -34.10 14.35 1.97
N LYS A 1132 -33.00 14.02 2.66
CA LYS A 1132 -32.40 12.67 2.76
C LYS A 1132 -31.96 12.07 1.43
N VAL A 1133 -31.51 12.94 0.52
CA VAL A 1133 -31.12 12.66 -0.87
C VAL A 1133 -30.24 11.42 -0.99
N LEU A 1134 -29.17 11.32 -0.21
CA LEU A 1134 -28.16 10.25 -0.32
C LEU A 1134 -28.70 8.89 0.16
N SER A 1135 -29.71 8.88 1.03
CA SER A 1135 -30.40 7.65 1.47
C SER A 1135 -31.65 7.30 0.66
N SER A 1136 -32.11 8.18 -0.24
CA SER A 1136 -33.39 8.06 -0.96
C SER A 1136 -33.34 7.12 -2.18
N GLY A 1137 -32.47 6.11 -2.14
CA GLY A 1137 -32.22 5.19 -3.25
C GLY A 1137 -31.38 5.79 -4.38
N PRO A 1138 -31.16 5.03 -5.48
CA PRO A 1138 -30.45 5.50 -6.66
C PRO A 1138 -31.30 6.51 -7.46
N PRO A 1139 -30.67 7.42 -8.23
CA PRO A 1139 -31.38 8.38 -9.07
C PRO A 1139 -32.07 7.71 -10.28
N ASN A 1140 -33.32 8.09 -10.53
CA ASN A 1140 -34.11 7.69 -11.70
C ASN A 1140 -33.93 8.74 -12.83
N VAL A 1141 -32.95 8.49 -13.69
CA VAL A 1141 -32.60 9.35 -14.82
C VAL A 1141 -33.50 9.06 -16.02
N HIS A 1142 -34.31 10.05 -16.40
CA HIS A 1142 -35.35 9.92 -17.42
C HIS A 1142 -35.15 10.84 -18.63
N HIS A 1143 -34.32 11.88 -18.49
CA HIS A 1143 -34.06 12.84 -19.55
C HIS A 1143 -32.56 13.13 -19.66
N ILE A 1144 -31.98 12.85 -20.82
CA ILE A 1144 -30.61 13.23 -21.19
C ILE A 1144 -30.64 13.72 -22.62
N ASN A 1145 -30.24 14.96 -22.86
CA ASN A 1145 -30.30 15.60 -24.17
C ASN A 1145 -28.97 16.31 -24.45
N ASP A 1146 -28.09 15.69 -25.23
CA ASP A 1146 -26.81 16.28 -25.65
C ASP A 1146 -27.02 17.57 -26.47
N THR A 1147 -28.07 17.65 -27.30
CA THR A 1147 -28.30 18.78 -28.21
C THR A 1147 -28.73 20.05 -27.49
N SER A 1148 -29.54 19.94 -26.42
CA SER A 1148 -29.85 21.09 -25.56
C SER A 1148 -28.91 21.22 -24.36
N MET A 1149 -28.01 20.25 -24.16
CA MET A 1149 -27.16 20.07 -22.98
C MET A 1149 -27.96 20.07 -21.65
N VAL A 1150 -29.09 19.35 -21.66
CA VAL A 1150 -29.98 19.24 -20.47
C VAL A 1150 -29.99 17.82 -19.93
N ILE A 1151 -29.95 17.71 -18.60
CA ILE A 1151 -30.11 16.48 -17.83
C ILE A 1151 -31.26 16.70 -16.84
N SER A 1152 -32.18 15.72 -16.74
CA SER A 1152 -33.21 15.69 -15.70
C SER A 1152 -33.44 14.28 -15.15
N TYR A 1153 -33.56 14.18 -13.82
CA TYR A 1153 -33.74 12.95 -13.06
C TYR A 1153 -34.47 13.18 -11.74
N ASN A 1154 -35.07 12.12 -11.20
CA ASN A 1154 -35.68 12.14 -9.87
C ASN A 1154 -34.78 11.40 -8.87
N ARG A 1155 -34.65 11.90 -7.63
CA ARG A 1155 -34.07 11.13 -6.52
C ARG A 1155 -34.84 11.44 -5.24
N GLY A 1156 -35.44 10.41 -4.63
CA GLY A 1156 -36.41 10.61 -3.55
C GLY A 1156 -37.60 11.47 -4.02
N PRO A 1157 -38.05 12.45 -3.21
CA PRO A 1157 -39.16 13.35 -3.56
C PRO A 1157 -38.76 14.54 -4.45
N LEU A 1158 -37.51 14.57 -4.93
CA LEU A 1158 -36.91 15.71 -5.63
C LEU A 1158 -36.68 15.41 -7.12
N LEU A 1159 -37.06 16.36 -7.96
CA LEU A 1159 -36.76 16.45 -9.39
C LEU A 1159 -35.59 17.42 -9.58
N PHE A 1160 -34.53 16.98 -10.24
CA PHE A 1160 -33.35 17.78 -10.52
C PHE A 1160 -33.23 18.07 -12.01
N LEU A 1161 -32.98 19.33 -12.37
CA LEU A 1161 -32.70 19.76 -13.75
C LEU A 1161 -31.35 20.47 -13.82
N PHE A 1162 -30.60 20.22 -14.88
CA PHE A 1162 -29.33 20.89 -15.19
C PHE A 1162 -29.34 21.36 -16.63
N ASN A 1163 -28.92 22.60 -16.89
CA ASN A 1163 -28.62 23.12 -18.23
C ASN A 1163 -27.13 23.47 -18.29
N PHE A 1164 -26.33 22.57 -18.86
CA PHE A 1164 -24.89 22.76 -19.06
C PHE A 1164 -24.57 23.62 -20.29
N HIS A 1165 -25.56 24.06 -21.07
CA HIS A 1165 -25.33 24.86 -22.27
C HIS A 1165 -24.59 26.16 -21.93
N PRO A 1166 -23.45 26.49 -22.58
CA PRO A 1166 -22.63 27.64 -22.18
C PRO A 1166 -23.29 29.00 -22.46
N THR A 1167 -24.10 29.10 -23.52
CA THR A 1167 -24.69 30.36 -24.01
C THR A 1167 -26.21 30.45 -23.96
N ILE A 1168 -26.96 29.35 -24.16
CA ILE A 1168 -28.43 29.35 -24.31
C ILE A 1168 -29.14 29.13 -22.97
N SER A 1169 -30.05 30.05 -22.66
CA SER A 1169 -31.07 29.92 -21.62
C SER A 1169 -32.41 29.58 -22.29
N TYR A 1170 -33.22 28.72 -21.66
CA TYR A 1170 -34.53 28.34 -22.19
C TYR A 1170 -35.65 29.04 -21.41
N GLU A 1171 -36.53 29.77 -22.08
CA GLU A 1171 -37.66 30.46 -21.43
C GLU A 1171 -38.76 29.48 -20.99
N ALA A 1172 -38.94 28.40 -21.76
CA ALA A 1172 -39.89 27.32 -21.50
C ALA A 1172 -39.28 25.98 -21.94
N TYR A 1173 -38.50 25.34 -21.05
CA TYR A 1173 -38.03 23.97 -21.24
C TYR A 1173 -39.02 22.99 -20.61
N CYS A 1174 -39.30 21.88 -21.30
CA CYS A 1174 -40.34 20.92 -20.91
C CYS A 1174 -39.73 19.56 -20.60
N VAL A 1175 -39.84 19.09 -19.35
CA VAL A 1175 -39.40 17.75 -18.90
C VAL A 1175 -40.60 16.90 -18.48
N GLY A 1176 -40.54 15.60 -18.70
CA GLY A 1176 -41.56 14.66 -18.26
C GLY A 1176 -41.52 14.42 -16.75
N VAL A 1177 -42.67 14.35 -16.10
CA VAL A 1177 -42.81 14.01 -14.67
C VAL A 1177 -43.93 13.00 -14.46
N GLU A 1178 -43.74 12.08 -13.51
CA GLU A 1178 -44.70 11.01 -13.26
C GLU A 1178 -45.99 11.54 -12.60
N GLU A 1179 -45.85 12.15 -11.42
CA GLU A 1179 -46.96 12.69 -10.65
C GLU A 1179 -47.43 14.06 -11.18
N ALA A 1180 -48.76 14.22 -11.27
CA ALA A 1180 -49.38 15.51 -11.58
C ALA A 1180 -49.43 16.35 -10.29
N GLY A 1181 -49.01 17.61 -10.32
CA GLY A 1181 -48.82 18.36 -9.08
C GLY A 1181 -48.38 19.82 -9.19
N GLU A 1182 -48.18 20.40 -8.01
CA GLU A 1182 -47.58 21.71 -7.77
C GLU A 1182 -46.15 21.48 -7.23
N TYR A 1183 -45.14 21.77 -8.05
CA TYR A 1183 -43.72 21.57 -7.78
C TYR A 1183 -43.08 22.88 -7.34
N GLN A 1184 -42.42 22.89 -6.18
CA GLN A 1184 -41.75 24.07 -5.63
C GLN A 1184 -40.23 23.96 -5.85
N LEU A 1185 -39.63 25.00 -6.42
CA LEU A 1185 -38.18 25.20 -6.50
C LEU A 1185 -37.62 25.41 -5.08
N VAL A 1186 -36.78 24.47 -4.62
CA VAL A 1186 -36.17 24.46 -3.28
C VAL A 1186 -34.68 24.78 -3.28
N LEU A 1187 -34.00 24.63 -4.41
CA LEU A 1187 -32.62 25.09 -4.61
C LEU A 1187 -32.41 25.50 -6.07
N ASN A 1188 -31.76 26.65 -6.31
CA ASN A 1188 -31.49 27.20 -7.63
C ASN A 1188 -30.08 27.79 -7.69
N THR A 1189 -29.18 27.22 -8.50
CA THR A 1189 -27.78 27.67 -8.56
C THR A 1189 -27.60 29.03 -9.25
N ASP A 1190 -28.64 29.54 -9.94
CA ASP A 1190 -28.64 30.87 -10.56
C ASP A 1190 -28.96 31.99 -9.55
N GLU A 1191 -29.25 31.71 -8.27
CA GLU A 1191 -29.49 32.79 -7.31
C GLU A 1191 -28.25 33.68 -7.06
N ILE A 1192 -28.48 34.97 -6.83
CA ILE A 1192 -27.45 35.97 -6.55
C ILE A 1192 -26.74 35.67 -5.21
N SER A 1193 -27.40 34.99 -4.27
CA SER A 1193 -26.82 34.40 -3.06
C SER A 1193 -25.65 33.46 -3.36
N TYR A 1194 -25.71 32.73 -4.47
CA TYR A 1194 -24.67 31.80 -4.93
C TYR A 1194 -23.83 32.34 -6.09
N GLY A 1195 -23.95 33.63 -6.43
CA GLY A 1195 -23.22 34.25 -7.53
C GLY A 1195 -23.74 33.91 -8.93
N GLY A 1196 -25.00 33.50 -9.06
CA GLY A 1196 -25.72 33.47 -10.34
C GLY A 1196 -26.32 34.84 -10.72
N LEU A 1197 -27.09 34.87 -11.81
CA LEU A 1197 -27.65 36.10 -12.40
C LEU A 1197 -29.04 36.45 -11.84
N GLY A 1198 -29.72 35.54 -11.15
CA GLY A 1198 -31.02 35.75 -10.51
C GLY A 1198 -32.17 35.91 -11.50
N LEU A 1199 -32.17 35.17 -12.62
CA LEU A 1199 -33.12 35.37 -13.71
C LEU A 1199 -34.55 34.92 -13.37
N LEU A 1200 -34.71 33.97 -12.43
CA LEU A 1200 -36.04 33.52 -11.96
C LEU A 1200 -36.56 34.41 -10.83
N ARG A 1201 -37.80 34.90 -10.99
CA ARG A 1201 -38.54 35.63 -9.96
C ARG A 1201 -39.26 34.68 -9.01
N ARG A 1202 -39.54 35.11 -7.77
CA ARG A 1202 -40.15 34.27 -6.72
C ARG A 1202 -41.53 33.71 -7.08
N ASP A 1203 -42.30 34.39 -7.92
CA ASP A 1203 -43.58 33.91 -8.46
C ASP A 1203 -43.41 32.70 -9.41
N GLN A 1204 -42.22 32.53 -10.00
CA GLN A 1204 -41.87 31.39 -10.85
C GLN A 1204 -41.34 30.17 -10.06
N TYR A 1205 -41.24 30.26 -8.73
CA TYR A 1205 -40.73 29.15 -7.89
C TYR A 1205 -41.79 28.07 -7.64
N LEU A 1206 -43.07 28.30 -7.95
CA LEU A 1206 -44.12 27.29 -7.87
C LEU A 1206 -44.67 26.99 -9.27
N GLN A 1207 -44.33 25.82 -9.80
CA GLN A 1207 -44.70 25.39 -11.15
C GLN A 1207 -45.76 24.29 -11.10
N LYS A 1208 -46.65 24.27 -12.10
CA LYS A 1208 -47.75 23.30 -12.18
C LYS A 1208 -47.59 22.39 -13.38
N THR A 1209 -47.81 21.11 -13.20
CA THR A 1209 -47.71 20.13 -14.29
C THR A 1209 -48.80 20.33 -15.33
N SER A 1210 -48.44 20.20 -16.61
CA SER A 1210 -49.39 20.11 -17.72
C SER A 1210 -49.59 18.65 -18.15
N THR A 1211 -50.77 18.29 -18.67
CA THR A 1211 -51.08 16.95 -19.18
C THR A 1211 -50.56 16.77 -20.61
N LYS A 1212 -49.24 16.94 -20.78
CA LYS A 1212 -48.49 16.87 -22.03
C LYS A 1212 -47.51 15.70 -21.92
N ARG A 1213 -47.53 14.80 -22.90
CA ARG A 1213 -46.67 13.61 -22.87
C ARG A 1213 -45.23 13.99 -23.19
N THR A 1214 -44.30 13.71 -22.28
CA THR A 1214 -42.86 14.04 -22.42
C THR A 1214 -42.05 13.01 -21.64
N ASP A 1215 -40.87 12.64 -22.14
CA ASP A 1215 -39.96 11.63 -21.53
C ASP A 1215 -40.66 10.31 -21.12
N GLY A 1216 -41.63 9.88 -21.93
CA GLY A 1216 -42.47 8.69 -21.68
C GLY A 1216 -43.64 8.91 -20.70
N PHE A 1217 -43.48 9.80 -19.72
CA PHE A 1217 -44.48 10.16 -18.70
C PHE A 1217 -45.72 10.85 -19.28
N ARG A 1218 -46.82 10.86 -18.50
CA ARG A 1218 -48.11 11.45 -18.89
C ARG A 1218 -48.20 12.96 -18.67
N ASN A 1219 -47.46 13.46 -17.68
CA ASN A 1219 -47.43 14.85 -17.29
C ASN A 1219 -46.06 15.44 -17.64
N SER A 1220 -45.99 16.75 -17.76
CA SER A 1220 -44.73 17.47 -17.91
C SER A 1220 -44.70 18.72 -17.04
N LEU A 1221 -43.49 19.10 -16.61
CA LEU A 1221 -43.22 20.39 -15.99
C LEU A 1221 -42.55 21.28 -17.05
N GLU A 1222 -43.04 22.52 -17.19
CA GLU A 1222 -42.49 23.51 -18.12
C GLU A 1222 -41.89 24.65 -17.29
N VAL A 1223 -40.59 24.93 -17.47
CA VAL A 1223 -39.79 25.80 -16.59
C VAL A 1223 -38.85 26.73 -17.36
N ALA A 1224 -38.56 27.89 -16.80
CA ALA A 1224 -37.48 28.75 -17.27
C ALA A 1224 -36.14 28.21 -16.73
N LEU A 1225 -35.19 27.89 -17.62
CA LEU A 1225 -33.95 27.19 -17.30
C LEU A 1225 -32.71 27.94 -17.84
N PRO A 1226 -32.09 28.82 -17.03
CA PRO A 1226 -30.91 29.60 -17.41
C PRO A 1226 -29.72 28.75 -17.87
N ARG A 1227 -28.88 29.33 -18.74
CA ARG A 1227 -27.58 28.76 -19.13
C ARG A 1227 -26.68 28.54 -17.92
N ARG A 1228 -25.92 27.43 -17.91
CA ARG A 1228 -25.07 27.01 -16.78
C ARG A 1228 -25.79 27.13 -15.42
N SER A 1229 -27.00 26.57 -15.32
CA SER A 1229 -27.74 26.52 -14.05
C SER A 1229 -28.27 25.13 -13.73
N ALA A 1230 -28.53 24.89 -12.45
CA ALA A 1230 -29.23 23.71 -11.96
C ALA A 1230 -30.34 24.13 -11.00
N GLN A 1231 -31.45 23.40 -11.06
CA GLN A 1231 -32.67 23.66 -10.30
C GLN A 1231 -33.17 22.36 -9.66
N VAL A 1232 -33.60 22.44 -8.40
CA VAL A 1232 -34.14 21.31 -7.64
C VAL A 1232 -35.57 21.63 -7.23
N TYR A 1233 -36.51 20.82 -7.69
CA TYR A 1233 -37.94 20.95 -7.40
C TYR A 1233 -38.42 19.84 -6.48
N LYS A 1234 -39.23 20.20 -5.49
CA LYS A 1234 -39.94 19.28 -4.60
C LYS A 1234 -41.43 19.26 -4.94
N LEU A 1235 -42.02 18.07 -5.07
CA LEU A 1235 -43.47 17.93 -5.20
C LEU A 1235 -44.15 18.31 -3.88
N THR A 1236 -44.90 19.43 -3.86
CA THR A 1236 -45.56 19.94 -2.64
C THR A 1236 -47.01 19.49 -2.52
N ARG A 1237 -47.68 19.27 -3.64
CA ARG A 1237 -49.08 18.88 -3.70
C ARG A 1237 -49.37 18.06 -4.95
N ILE A 1238 -49.96 16.88 -4.77
CA ILE A 1238 -50.49 16.08 -5.87
C ILE A 1238 -51.82 16.70 -6.33
N LEU A 1239 -51.96 16.88 -7.65
CA LEU A 1239 -53.20 17.31 -8.30
C LEU A 1239 -53.95 16.07 -8.79
N THR A 1240 -54.75 15.48 -7.90
CA THR A 1240 -55.67 14.39 -8.26
C THR A 1240 -56.70 14.86 -9.27
N MET A 1241 -56.70 14.25 -10.47
CA MET A 1241 -57.78 14.31 -11.45
C MET A 1241 -58.90 13.31 -11.11
#